data_AF-A0A2U1J9I3-F1
#
_entry.id   AF-A0A2U1J9I3-F1
#
_cell.length_a   1.000
_cell.length_b   1.000
_cell.length_c   1.000
_cell.angle_alpha   90.00
_cell.angle_beta   90.00
_cell.angle_gamma   90.00
#
_symmetry.space_group_name_H-M   'P 1'
#
loop_
_entity.id
_entity.type
_entity.pdbx_description
1 polymer ?
#
loop_
_entity_poly.entity_id
_entity_poly.type
_entity_poly.pdbx_seq_one_letter_code
_entity_poly.pdbx_strand_id
1 'polypeptide(L)'
;MSADLFKAKIFQKIHPQEFHRRFFSKKLRTDGREFNDFRTTKVTQDGIQVADGSSTVRLGKTTVVCGIRAEVCEPKLQTPGKGYLVPNVKLTPMCSNKFAPGPPGLLSQVVSDHIYRLFDESVFPLDQLLIEKGTAVWCLYADIVCLNYDGNIFDASIIALMLALKNVVLPKVCFDETSGSVNRVKGEGSKVTLTTELFPSTFCLVEGSYLLTDPSMDEEDLADTFFFIVMDSSDNIVNMWKRGAGCGAEFQTENQDQPGYLSEELWNKFNNSKMVVESQEGKILDDQKELDLESNNETITKEKKTLNEEEIQTVLSGIEDLELKKLFVLDEQDIGETNIENIQETKKNGQELVERIICQRCFNIKHYNKLEKHWKEGIINDPRALEFLKYNYKALVIVVIDMFDIPMSIIPHLSQFIGEQHRILLVCNKLDLFPKDIKIQRLEQYILKHANSMELGINNIHLVSAQQNLGIRELAESIKKHLKPYQDIFFVGRANVGKSELINSLLRISYKTYFKHKLVASKIPGTTIGINGIPLQAFRKALLPMNTDDNLFSSAKNKFVYDTPGIFSKKSITNYLDNKELKVVIPSKRLVPLTYLLKPGQSIMFGGLGRLDFVSGTSNELRITVFSNIKIHKTNIEKADLLFSKLSQGQDTVLIPPINSSKERLLSFPKLGLALDLQTEGTHPSKAWLDIIFSGVGWFALSGISENYHIKAYSPNGIGVTTRDPMLPFEYKHWIKKYTSNMRKTS
;
A
#
# COMPACT_ATOMS: atom_id res chain seq x y z
N MET A 1 41.81 -1.11 27.27
CA MET A 1 41.29 -0.87 25.91
C MET A 1 42.17 0.19 25.26
N SER A 2 42.79 -0.12 24.12
CA SER A 2 43.65 0.81 23.38
C SER A 2 42.87 2.06 22.90
N ALA A 3 43.56 3.20 22.75
CA ALA A 3 42.95 4.45 22.28
C ALA A 3 42.28 4.29 20.90
N ASP A 4 42.84 3.42 20.05
CA ASP A 4 42.32 3.13 18.72
C ASP A 4 41.01 2.32 18.78
N LEU A 5 40.86 1.39 19.72
CA LEU A 5 39.61 0.65 19.91
C LEU A 5 38.48 1.56 20.42
N PHE A 6 38.82 2.60 21.18
CA PHE A 6 37.85 3.62 21.60
C PHE A 6 37.43 4.51 20.42
N LYS A 7 38.38 4.98 19.60
CA LYS A 7 38.09 5.70 18.35
C LYS A 7 37.23 4.88 17.39
N ALA A 8 37.51 3.59 17.25
CA ALA A 8 36.73 2.66 16.42
C ALA A 8 35.27 2.53 16.89
N LYS A 9 35.04 2.36 18.20
CA LYS A 9 33.69 2.29 18.78
C LYS A 9 32.92 3.60 18.65
N ILE A 10 33.60 4.74 18.71
CA ILE A 10 32.99 6.05 18.45
C ILE A 10 32.62 6.15 16.98
N PHE A 11 33.54 5.82 16.07
CA PHE A 11 33.29 5.86 14.63
C PHE A 11 32.14 4.93 14.21
N GLN A 12 32.08 3.71 14.74
CA GLN A 12 30.96 2.79 14.55
C GLN A 12 29.61 3.39 14.96
N LYS A 13 29.57 4.19 16.04
CA LYS A 13 28.33 4.84 16.50
C LYS A 13 27.94 6.07 15.67
N ILE A 14 28.91 6.84 15.19
CA ILE A 14 28.66 8.06 14.41
C ILE A 14 28.33 7.72 12.95
N HIS A 15 29.10 6.82 12.34
CA HIS A 15 28.96 6.39 10.94
C HIS A 15 28.93 4.85 10.82
N PRO A 16 27.84 4.18 11.25
CA PRO A 16 27.76 2.72 11.21
C PRO A 16 27.88 2.17 9.78
N GLN A 17 27.29 2.84 8.78
CA GLN A 17 27.30 2.37 7.40
C GLN A 17 28.70 2.31 6.80
N GLU A 18 29.49 3.39 6.94
CA GLU A 18 30.86 3.43 6.44
C GLU A 18 31.78 2.49 7.20
N PHE A 19 31.56 2.33 8.51
CA PHE A 19 32.30 1.37 9.32
C PHE A 19 32.11 -0.05 8.76
N HIS A 20 30.88 -0.53 8.62
CA HIS A 20 30.60 -1.86 8.07
C HIS A 20 31.07 -2.01 6.62
N ARG A 21 30.95 -0.97 5.78
CA ARG A 21 31.44 -0.99 4.39
C ARG A 21 32.95 -1.22 4.30
N ARG A 22 33.75 -0.65 5.21
CA ARG A 22 35.20 -0.89 5.27
C ARG A 22 35.52 -2.35 5.61
N PHE A 23 34.74 -2.98 6.50
CA PHE A 23 34.89 -4.41 6.79
C PHE A 23 34.49 -5.28 5.59
N PHE A 24 33.36 -4.98 4.94
CA PHE A 24 32.91 -5.72 3.77
C PHE A 24 33.88 -5.63 2.58
N SER A 25 34.53 -4.48 2.37
CA SER A 25 35.56 -4.31 1.34
C SER A 25 36.76 -5.26 1.50
N LYS A 26 37.04 -5.69 2.74
CA LYS A 26 38.09 -6.66 3.07
C LYS A 26 37.56 -8.09 3.24
N LYS A 27 36.31 -8.36 2.82
CA LYS A 27 35.60 -9.65 2.98
C LYS A 27 35.54 -10.16 4.43
N LEU A 28 35.51 -9.23 5.39
CA LEU A 28 35.46 -9.54 6.82
C LEU A 28 34.16 -8.98 7.42
N ARG A 29 33.63 -9.66 8.44
CA ARG A 29 32.51 -9.14 9.25
C ARG A 29 33.04 -8.57 10.56
N THR A 30 32.25 -7.71 11.19
CA THR A 30 32.63 -7.02 12.45
C THR A 30 32.80 -7.97 13.64
N ASP A 31 32.24 -9.17 13.56
CA ASP A 31 32.36 -10.24 14.55
C ASP A 31 33.46 -11.27 14.21
N GLY A 32 34.16 -11.10 13.10
CA GLY A 32 35.22 -12.00 12.62
C GLY A 32 34.72 -13.19 11.82
N ARG A 33 33.41 -13.30 11.54
CA ARG A 33 32.86 -14.35 10.68
C ARG A 33 33.12 -14.07 9.20
N GLU A 34 33.15 -15.14 8.41
CA GLU A 34 33.08 -15.07 6.95
C GLU A 34 31.63 -14.80 6.49
N PHE A 35 31.45 -14.45 5.22
CA PHE A 35 30.13 -14.12 4.67
C PHE A 35 29.14 -15.28 4.65
N ASN A 36 29.63 -16.52 4.59
CA ASN A 36 28.81 -17.73 4.54
C ASN A 36 28.64 -18.42 5.92
N ASP A 37 29.20 -17.87 7.00
CA ASP A 37 29.27 -18.55 8.29
C ASP A 37 28.07 -18.22 9.22
N PHE A 38 27.47 -19.28 9.77
CA PHE A 38 26.31 -19.19 10.67
C PHE A 38 26.74 -19.09 12.14
N ARG A 39 25.96 -18.37 12.96
CA ARG A 39 26.19 -18.35 14.42
C ARG A 39 25.88 -19.71 15.03
N THR A 40 26.61 -20.04 16.09
CA THR A 40 26.34 -21.26 16.87
C THR A 40 24.92 -21.22 17.45
N THR A 41 24.12 -22.23 17.13
CA THR A 41 22.80 -22.48 17.70
C THR A 41 22.91 -23.32 18.97
N LYS A 42 22.33 -22.83 20.07
CA LYS A 42 22.14 -23.59 21.30
C LYS A 42 20.66 -23.77 21.54
N VAL A 43 20.26 -25.01 21.78
CA VAL A 43 18.86 -25.38 21.97
C VAL A 43 18.68 -25.97 23.35
N THR A 44 17.60 -25.59 24.02
CA THR A 44 17.14 -26.19 25.26
C THR A 44 15.67 -26.52 25.10
N GLN A 45 15.35 -27.79 25.19
CA GLN A 45 13.97 -28.30 25.15
C GLN A 45 13.37 -28.29 26.56
N ASP A 46 12.07 -28.06 26.66
CA ASP A 46 11.28 -28.10 27.90
C ASP A 46 11.77 -27.17 29.03
N GLY A 47 11.96 -25.89 28.69
CA GLY A 47 12.36 -24.86 29.66
C GLY A 47 11.23 -24.36 30.58
N ILE A 48 9.96 -24.52 30.19
CA ILE A 48 8.78 -24.00 30.89
C ILE A 48 7.84 -25.15 31.26
N GLN A 49 7.66 -25.38 32.56
CA GLN A 49 6.80 -26.47 33.07
C GLN A 49 5.29 -26.21 32.95
N VAL A 50 4.89 -24.95 32.78
CA VAL A 50 3.47 -24.54 32.71
C VAL A 50 2.88 -24.74 31.31
N ALA A 51 3.73 -24.80 30.28
CA ALA A 51 3.31 -24.96 28.89
C ALA A 51 3.21 -26.45 28.53
N ASP A 52 2.29 -26.80 27.62
CA ASP A 52 2.11 -28.18 27.14
C ASP A 52 3.31 -28.64 26.27
N GLY A 53 4.04 -27.68 25.69
CA GLY A 53 5.34 -27.89 25.07
C GLY A 53 6.13 -26.58 25.10
N SER A 54 7.44 -26.65 25.33
CA SER A 54 8.27 -25.45 25.33
C SER A 54 9.67 -25.69 24.79
N SER A 55 10.28 -24.62 24.28
CA SER A 55 11.65 -24.64 23.81
C SER A 55 12.29 -23.26 24.00
N THR A 56 13.61 -23.25 24.15
CA THR A 56 14.43 -22.04 24.15
C THR A 56 15.55 -22.24 23.16
N VAL A 57 15.68 -21.29 22.22
CA VAL A 57 16.69 -21.32 21.17
C VAL A 57 17.52 -20.06 21.27
N ARG A 58 18.84 -20.24 21.26
CA ARG A 58 19.82 -19.17 21.26
C ARG A 58 20.69 -19.28 20.02
N LEU A 59 20.46 -18.38 19.07
CA LEU A 59 21.25 -18.21 17.86
C LEU A 59 22.24 -17.07 18.11
N GLY A 60 23.47 -17.42 18.49
CA GLY A 60 24.47 -16.44 18.95
C GLY A 60 24.00 -15.65 20.19
N LYS A 61 23.64 -14.37 20.00
CA LYS A 61 23.04 -13.54 21.06
C LYS A 61 21.52 -13.45 20.98
N THR A 62 20.92 -13.75 19.82
CA THR A 62 19.46 -13.77 19.67
C THR A 62 18.90 -14.94 20.47
N THR A 63 18.03 -14.64 21.44
CA THR A 63 17.41 -15.66 22.31
C THR A 63 15.91 -15.59 22.17
N VAL A 64 15.30 -16.70 21.78
CA VAL A 64 13.85 -16.85 21.56
C VAL A 64 13.35 -18.00 22.42
N VAL A 65 12.20 -17.79 23.06
CA VAL A 65 11.50 -18.81 23.84
C VAL A 65 10.14 -19.05 23.19
N CYS A 66 9.80 -20.31 22.93
CA CYS A 66 8.49 -20.71 22.43
C CYS A 66 7.77 -21.51 23.51
N GLY A 67 6.53 -21.13 23.82
CA GLY A 67 5.62 -21.88 24.67
C GLY A 67 4.34 -22.19 23.93
N ILE A 68 3.89 -23.44 24.00
CA ILE A 68 2.65 -23.90 23.37
C ILE A 68 1.62 -24.16 24.46
N ARG A 69 0.41 -23.63 24.23
CA ARG A 69 -0.76 -23.85 25.07
C ARG A 69 -1.87 -24.46 24.22
N ALA A 70 -2.40 -25.58 24.66
CA ALA A 70 -3.49 -26.29 24.01
C ALA A 70 -4.84 -25.95 24.66
N GLU A 71 -5.80 -25.54 23.84
CA GLU A 71 -7.19 -25.28 24.27
C GLU A 71 -8.17 -26.01 23.36
N VAL A 72 -9.32 -26.39 23.91
CA VAL A 72 -10.41 -26.97 23.11
C VAL A 72 -11.27 -25.84 22.56
N CYS A 73 -11.52 -25.85 21.26
CA CYS A 73 -12.30 -24.83 20.56
C CYS A 73 -13.26 -25.45 19.55
N GLU A 74 -14.25 -24.68 19.12
CA GLU A 74 -15.08 -25.04 17.98
C GLU A 74 -14.27 -24.92 16.66
N PRO A 75 -14.43 -25.86 15.71
CA PRO A 75 -13.74 -25.79 14.44
C PRO A 75 -14.29 -24.68 13.54
N LYS A 76 -13.48 -24.24 12.57
CA LYS A 76 -13.92 -23.25 11.57
C LYS A 76 -15.01 -23.87 10.67
N LEU A 77 -16.03 -23.07 10.33
CA LEU A 77 -17.14 -23.46 9.44
C LEU A 77 -16.66 -24.03 8.09
N GLN A 78 -15.51 -23.59 7.60
CA GLN A 78 -14.94 -24.03 6.32
C GLN A 78 -14.20 -25.38 6.42
N THR A 79 -13.68 -25.73 7.59
CA THR A 79 -12.85 -26.93 7.82
C THR A 79 -13.27 -27.62 9.13
N PRO A 80 -14.44 -28.28 9.17
CA PRO A 80 -15.03 -28.83 10.40
C PRO A 80 -14.26 -30.02 10.99
N GLY A 81 -13.34 -30.63 10.24
CA GLY A 81 -12.56 -31.78 10.66
C GLY A 81 -11.12 -31.47 11.07
N LYS A 82 -10.72 -30.19 11.12
CA LYS A 82 -9.32 -29.78 11.31
C LYS A 82 -9.17 -28.84 12.51
N GLY A 83 -8.15 -29.08 13.32
CA GLY A 83 -7.71 -28.14 14.35
C GLY A 83 -6.96 -26.94 13.75
N TYR A 84 -6.41 -26.07 14.60
CA TYR A 84 -5.60 -24.94 14.12
C TYR A 84 -4.45 -24.59 15.05
N LEU A 85 -3.36 -24.14 14.44
CA LEU A 85 -2.14 -23.64 15.08
C LEU A 85 -2.09 -22.11 14.92
N VAL A 86 -1.92 -21.37 16.01
CA VAL A 86 -1.86 -19.90 16.00
C VAL A 86 -0.51 -19.43 16.55
N PRO A 87 0.47 -19.13 15.68
CA PRO A 87 1.78 -18.63 16.09
C PRO A 87 1.76 -17.10 16.33
N ASN A 88 2.11 -16.70 17.55
CA ASN A 88 2.16 -15.31 18.00
C ASN A 88 3.60 -14.95 18.39
N VAL A 89 4.27 -14.16 17.54
CA VAL A 89 5.61 -13.64 17.79
C VAL A 89 5.49 -12.33 18.56
N LYS A 90 6.17 -12.24 19.70
CA LYS A 90 6.17 -11.08 20.59
C LYS A 90 7.58 -10.52 20.70
N LEU A 91 7.81 -9.40 20.04
CA LEU A 91 9.01 -8.58 20.19
C LEU A 91 8.74 -7.52 21.25
N THR A 92 9.24 -7.76 22.46
CA THR A 92 9.01 -6.88 23.61
C THR A 92 10.13 -5.85 23.73
N PRO A 93 9.93 -4.71 24.42
CA PRO A 93 11.01 -3.74 24.65
C PRO A 93 12.21 -4.30 25.41
N MET A 94 12.06 -5.44 26.10
CA MET A 94 13.17 -6.12 26.77
C MET A 94 14.20 -6.67 25.79
N CYS A 95 13.80 -7.00 24.54
CA CYS A 95 14.72 -7.61 23.59
C CYS A 95 15.60 -6.61 22.85
N SER A 96 15.13 -5.37 22.65
CA SER A 96 15.90 -4.27 22.10
C SER A 96 15.15 -2.96 22.27
N ASN A 97 15.89 -1.86 22.43
CA ASN A 97 15.36 -0.48 22.45
C ASN A 97 14.66 -0.08 21.15
N LYS A 98 14.79 -0.88 20.07
CA LYS A 98 14.05 -0.70 18.81
C LYS A 98 12.54 -0.94 18.96
N PHE A 99 12.11 -1.71 19.96
CA PHE A 99 10.72 -2.09 20.13
C PHE A 99 10.05 -1.29 21.24
N ALA A 100 8.95 -0.59 20.91
CA ALA A 100 8.18 0.18 21.88
C ALA A 100 7.15 -0.72 22.60
N PRO A 101 6.83 -0.45 23.89
CA PRO A 101 5.77 -1.16 24.60
C PRO A 101 4.42 -0.85 23.96
N GLY A 102 3.60 -1.88 23.70
CA GLY A 102 2.31 -1.72 23.07
C GLY A 102 1.88 -2.96 22.26
N PRO A 103 0.92 -2.81 21.34
CA PRO A 103 0.51 -3.89 20.45
C PRO A 103 1.70 -4.37 19.59
N PRO A 104 1.67 -5.62 19.09
CA PRO A 104 2.79 -6.19 18.32
C PRO A 104 3.11 -5.31 17.12
N GLY A 105 4.38 -4.90 17.02
CA GLY A 105 4.87 -4.09 15.90
C GLY A 105 4.78 -4.84 14.56
N LEU A 106 4.96 -4.11 13.45
CA LEU A 106 4.85 -4.67 12.10
C LEU A 106 5.73 -5.91 11.88
N LEU A 107 6.98 -5.88 12.37
CA LEU A 107 7.90 -7.01 12.24
C LEU A 107 7.33 -8.27 12.92
N SER A 108 6.80 -8.14 14.13
CA SER A 108 6.17 -9.24 14.88
C SER A 108 5.00 -9.84 14.12
N GLN A 109 4.12 -9.00 13.56
CA GLN A 109 2.95 -9.44 12.80
C GLN A 109 3.35 -10.16 11.51
N VAL A 110 4.33 -9.61 10.78
CA VAL A 110 4.86 -10.21 9.56
C VAL A 110 5.47 -11.58 9.85
N VAL A 111 6.33 -11.70 10.86
CA VAL A 111 6.95 -12.99 11.22
C VAL A 111 5.88 -13.99 11.66
N SER A 112 4.88 -13.58 12.46
CA SER A 112 3.74 -14.43 12.83
C SER A 112 2.97 -14.98 11.63
N ASP A 113 2.59 -14.11 10.69
CA ASP A 113 1.85 -14.49 9.48
C ASP A 113 2.67 -15.41 8.57
N HIS A 114 3.98 -15.17 8.46
CA HIS A 114 4.87 -16.05 7.69
C HIS A 114 5.03 -17.43 8.34
N ILE A 115 5.21 -17.50 9.66
CA ILE A 115 5.27 -18.79 10.36
C ILE A 115 3.92 -19.52 10.23
N TYR A 116 2.80 -18.81 10.30
CA TYR A 116 1.47 -19.40 10.11
C TYR A 116 1.33 -20.06 8.73
N ARG A 117 1.79 -19.41 7.66
CA ARG A 117 1.78 -19.96 6.29
C ARG A 117 2.80 -21.07 6.05
N LEU A 118 3.88 -21.10 6.83
CA LEU A 118 4.91 -22.13 6.68
C LEU A 118 4.45 -23.47 7.27
N PHE A 119 3.70 -23.43 8.37
CA PHE A 119 3.16 -24.61 9.03
C PHE A 119 1.81 -25.02 8.44
N ASP A 120 1.83 -25.36 7.16
CA ASP A 120 0.71 -25.96 6.44
C ASP A 120 0.58 -27.47 6.76
N GLU A 121 -0.46 -28.12 6.21
CA GLU A 121 -0.75 -29.56 6.41
C GLU A 121 0.41 -30.49 6.03
N SER A 122 1.28 -30.07 5.11
CA SER A 122 2.48 -30.82 4.71
C SER A 122 3.55 -30.88 5.80
N VAL A 123 3.59 -29.89 6.68
CA VAL A 123 4.56 -29.82 7.79
C VAL A 123 3.93 -30.36 9.06
N PHE A 124 2.69 -29.95 9.32
CA PHE A 124 1.98 -30.24 10.55
C PHE A 124 0.54 -30.71 10.24
N PRO A 125 0.26 -32.03 10.28
CA PRO A 125 -1.07 -32.55 10.02
C PRO A 125 -2.08 -32.02 11.05
N LEU A 126 -3.00 -31.16 10.61
CA LEU A 126 -4.05 -30.59 11.47
C LEU A 126 -5.18 -31.58 11.79
N ASP A 127 -5.24 -32.69 11.07
CA ASP A 127 -6.21 -33.77 11.30
C ASP A 127 -5.97 -34.47 12.64
N GLN A 128 -4.72 -34.52 13.13
CA GLN A 128 -4.39 -35.14 14.42
C GLN A 128 -4.91 -34.35 15.64
N LEU A 129 -5.41 -33.13 15.41
CA LEU A 129 -5.98 -32.24 16.42
C LEU A 129 -7.52 -32.38 16.55
N LEU A 130 -8.13 -33.28 15.79
CA LEU A 130 -9.57 -33.52 15.83
C LEU A 130 -9.97 -34.26 17.12
N ILE A 131 -10.98 -33.75 17.82
CA ILE A 131 -11.63 -34.46 18.93
C ILE A 131 -12.95 -35.06 18.44
N GLU A 132 -13.88 -34.22 17.98
CA GLU A 132 -15.18 -34.63 17.45
C GLU A 132 -15.56 -33.73 16.26
N LYS A 133 -16.08 -34.34 15.18
CA LYS A 133 -16.27 -33.64 13.91
C LYS A 133 -17.34 -32.56 14.01
N GLY A 134 -16.95 -31.31 13.75
CA GLY A 134 -17.87 -30.17 13.72
C GLY A 134 -18.25 -29.60 15.09
N THR A 135 -17.81 -30.19 16.20
CA THR A 135 -18.14 -29.70 17.56
C THR A 135 -16.89 -29.29 18.34
N ALA A 136 -15.83 -30.10 18.36
CA ALA A 136 -14.66 -29.84 19.20
C ALA A 136 -13.35 -30.23 18.49
N VAL A 137 -12.39 -29.31 18.49
CA VAL A 137 -11.02 -29.51 18.00
C VAL A 137 -10.01 -28.88 18.94
N TRP A 138 -8.76 -29.35 18.88
CA TRP A 138 -7.65 -28.70 19.56
C TRP A 138 -7.20 -27.44 18.80
N CYS A 139 -7.03 -26.37 19.57
CA CYS A 139 -6.38 -25.14 19.18
C CYS A 139 -5.03 -25.04 19.91
N LEU A 140 -3.94 -24.95 19.15
CA LEU A 140 -2.60 -24.74 19.68
C LEU A 140 -2.21 -23.28 19.54
N TYR A 141 -2.06 -22.59 20.67
CA TYR A 141 -1.49 -21.24 20.71
C TYR A 141 0.02 -21.35 20.93
N ALA A 142 0.80 -20.95 19.95
CA ALA A 142 2.26 -20.92 20.04
C ALA A 142 2.73 -19.49 20.30
N ASP A 143 3.06 -19.18 21.55
CA ASP A 143 3.60 -17.88 21.95
C ASP A 143 5.14 -17.91 21.85
N ILE A 144 5.67 -17.18 20.87
CA ILE A 144 7.09 -17.06 20.58
C ILE A 144 7.57 -15.70 21.08
N VAL A 145 8.32 -15.66 22.19
CA VAL A 145 8.79 -14.44 22.82
C VAL A 145 10.29 -14.28 22.59
N CYS A 146 10.70 -13.16 21.98
CA CYS A 146 12.10 -12.81 21.86
C CYS A 146 12.58 -12.16 23.17
N LEU A 147 13.61 -12.73 23.79
CA LEU A 147 14.24 -12.22 25.01
C LEU A 147 15.39 -11.25 24.71
N ASN A 148 16.19 -11.57 23.70
CA ASN A 148 17.27 -10.72 23.24
C ASN A 148 17.29 -10.74 21.72
N TYR A 149 17.24 -9.57 21.08
CA TYR A 149 17.24 -9.45 19.63
C TYR A 149 18.64 -9.04 19.18
N ASP A 150 19.29 -9.85 18.34
CA ASP A 150 20.59 -9.54 17.71
C ASP A 150 20.58 -9.92 16.22
N GLY A 151 19.41 -9.79 15.57
CA GLY A 151 19.16 -10.20 14.19
C GLY A 151 18.74 -11.66 14.02
N ASN A 152 18.35 -12.02 12.80
CA ASN A 152 17.84 -13.32 12.37
C ASN A 152 16.76 -13.92 13.30
N ILE A 153 15.70 -13.16 13.53
CA ILE A 153 14.57 -13.60 14.35
C ILE A 153 13.74 -14.71 13.70
N PHE A 154 13.73 -14.75 12.36
CA PHE A 154 12.91 -15.68 11.59
C PHE A 154 13.37 -17.13 11.82
N ASP A 155 14.65 -17.40 11.60
CA ASP A 155 15.22 -18.74 11.77
C ASP A 155 15.10 -19.21 13.22
N ALA A 156 15.43 -18.32 14.17
CA ALA A 156 15.33 -18.63 15.59
C ALA A 156 13.89 -18.97 16.03
N SER A 157 12.89 -18.30 15.45
CA SER A 157 11.47 -18.53 15.76
C SER A 157 10.96 -19.85 15.20
N ILE A 158 11.34 -20.20 13.96
CA ILE A 158 10.95 -21.49 13.34
C ILE A 158 11.58 -22.66 14.08
N ILE A 159 12.88 -22.58 14.38
CA ILE A 159 13.58 -23.63 15.12
C ILE A 159 12.93 -23.81 16.49
N ALA A 160 12.63 -22.70 17.20
CA ALA A 160 11.96 -22.76 18.49
C ALA A 160 10.56 -23.41 18.39
N LEU A 161 9.75 -23.00 17.43
CA LEU A 161 8.41 -23.54 17.25
C LEU A 161 8.42 -25.05 16.94
N MET A 162 9.28 -25.50 16.03
CA MET A 162 9.40 -26.93 15.70
C MET A 162 9.77 -27.75 16.93
N LEU A 163 10.76 -27.31 17.69
CA LEU A 163 11.22 -28.02 18.88
C LEU A 163 10.15 -28.05 19.98
N ALA A 164 9.40 -26.96 20.13
CA ALA A 164 8.29 -26.91 21.06
C ALA A 164 7.18 -27.88 20.61
N LEU A 165 6.82 -27.90 19.32
CA LEU A 165 5.82 -28.83 18.77
C LEU A 165 6.22 -30.29 18.92
N LYS A 166 7.52 -30.62 18.74
CA LYS A 166 8.07 -31.96 19.00
C LYS A 166 7.93 -32.40 20.46
N ASN A 167 7.70 -31.48 21.39
CA ASN A 167 7.57 -31.80 22.82
C ASN A 167 6.12 -31.74 23.32
N VAL A 168 5.17 -31.27 22.50
CA VAL A 168 3.76 -31.17 22.93
C VAL A 168 3.18 -32.54 23.22
N VAL A 169 2.67 -32.70 24.44
CA VAL A 169 1.86 -33.85 24.86
C VAL A 169 0.45 -33.36 25.15
N LEU A 170 -0.50 -33.74 24.30
CA LEU A 170 -1.90 -33.38 24.47
C LEU A 170 -2.58 -34.40 25.40
N PRO A 171 -3.37 -33.96 26.39
CA PRO A 171 -4.15 -34.90 27.19
C PRO A 171 -5.22 -35.55 26.32
N LYS A 172 -5.47 -36.84 26.51
CA LYS A 172 -6.57 -37.51 25.83
C LYS A 172 -7.89 -37.00 26.36
N VAL A 173 -8.81 -36.75 25.44
CA VAL A 173 -10.08 -36.08 25.72
C VAL A 173 -11.21 -36.86 25.06
N CYS A 174 -12.29 -37.06 25.82
CA CYS A 174 -13.51 -37.70 25.33
C CYS A 174 -14.63 -36.67 25.26
N PHE A 175 -15.37 -36.66 24.16
CA PHE A 175 -16.58 -35.88 24.00
C PHE A 175 -17.77 -36.65 24.57
N ASP A 176 -18.55 -36.01 25.44
CA ASP A 176 -19.77 -36.59 25.97
C ASP A 176 -20.99 -35.96 25.27
N GLU A 177 -21.64 -36.74 24.40
CA GLU A 177 -22.77 -36.30 23.57
C GLU A 177 -23.97 -35.81 24.39
N THR A 178 -24.10 -36.27 25.64
CA THR A 178 -25.25 -35.92 26.50
C THR A 178 -25.12 -34.58 27.20
N SER A 179 -23.89 -34.15 27.50
CA SER A 179 -23.60 -32.90 28.22
C SER A 179 -23.01 -31.80 27.33
N GLY A 180 -22.64 -32.14 26.08
CA GLY A 180 -21.92 -31.25 25.17
C GLY A 180 -20.55 -30.81 25.72
N SER A 181 -20.05 -31.52 26.74
CA SER A 181 -18.87 -31.17 27.49
C SER A 181 -17.71 -32.10 27.16
N VAL A 182 -16.51 -31.54 27.27
CA VAL A 182 -15.27 -32.17 26.83
C VAL A 182 -14.47 -32.56 28.07
N ASN A 183 -14.44 -33.87 28.38
CA ASN A 183 -13.84 -34.38 29.61
C ASN A 183 -12.44 -34.92 29.37
N ARG A 184 -11.48 -34.50 30.20
CA ARG A 184 -10.08 -34.97 30.16
C ARG A 184 -9.97 -36.35 30.81
N VAL A 185 -9.38 -37.31 30.11
CA VAL A 185 -9.02 -38.62 30.66
C VAL A 185 -7.72 -38.47 31.45
N LYS A 186 -7.73 -38.84 32.73
CA LYS A 186 -6.54 -38.72 33.59
C LYS A 186 -5.49 -39.77 33.20
N GLY A 187 -4.26 -39.34 32.90
CA GLY A 187 -3.08 -40.20 32.77
C GLY A 187 -2.71 -40.66 31.35
N GLU A 188 -3.54 -40.40 30.34
CA GLU A 188 -3.22 -40.68 28.94
C GLU A 188 -2.98 -39.38 28.17
N GLY A 189 -1.86 -39.28 27.46
CA GLY A 189 -1.54 -38.15 26.59
C GLY A 189 -1.01 -38.62 25.23
N SER A 190 -1.47 -38.00 24.16
CA SER A 190 -1.00 -38.22 22.80
C SER A 190 0.09 -37.19 22.46
N LYS A 191 1.25 -37.68 22.02
CA LYS A 191 2.31 -36.82 21.53
C LYS A 191 2.00 -36.42 20.09
N VAL A 192 2.21 -35.15 19.78
CA VAL A 192 1.96 -34.61 18.44
C VAL A 192 3.14 -34.95 17.52
N THR A 193 2.85 -35.30 16.26
CA THR A 193 3.88 -35.64 15.26
C THR A 193 3.99 -34.57 14.18
N LEU A 194 5.23 -34.26 13.79
CA LEU A 194 5.56 -33.46 12.61
C LEU A 194 5.87 -34.41 11.46
N THR A 195 5.36 -34.12 10.27
CA THR A 195 5.64 -34.92 9.06
C THR A 195 7.01 -34.59 8.48
N THR A 196 7.41 -33.32 8.59
CA THR A 196 8.52 -32.73 7.85
C THR A 196 9.34 -31.85 8.80
N GLU A 197 10.67 -31.97 8.77
CA GLU A 197 11.57 -31.14 9.58
C GLU A 197 12.08 -29.96 8.77
N LEU A 198 11.93 -28.74 9.28
CA LEU A 198 12.27 -27.52 8.55
C LEU A 198 13.62 -26.95 8.97
N PHE A 199 14.48 -26.66 8.00
CA PHE A 199 15.77 -26.00 8.20
C PHE A 199 15.71 -24.60 7.58
N PRO A 200 15.44 -23.56 8.39
CA PRO A 200 15.40 -22.18 7.91
C PRO A 200 16.81 -21.61 7.77
N SER A 201 17.02 -20.78 6.75
CA SER A 201 18.26 -20.06 6.50
C SER A 201 17.95 -18.67 5.94
N THR A 202 18.36 -17.65 6.69
CA THR A 202 18.22 -16.25 6.29
C THR A 202 19.52 -15.72 5.66
N PHE A 203 19.37 -15.06 4.52
CA PHE A 203 20.40 -14.35 3.77
C PHE A 203 20.03 -12.88 3.66
N CYS A 204 21.01 -11.99 3.64
CA CYS A 204 20.80 -10.59 3.32
C CYS A 204 21.76 -10.10 2.24
N LEU A 205 21.29 -9.15 1.44
CA LEU A 205 22.06 -8.47 0.41
C LEU A 205 22.25 -7.02 0.84
N VAL A 206 23.51 -6.63 1.01
CA VAL A 206 23.93 -5.27 1.40
C VAL A 206 24.51 -4.58 0.17
N GLU A 207 24.04 -3.37 -0.14
CA GLU A 207 24.49 -2.54 -1.27
C GLU A 207 24.50 -3.28 -2.63
N GLY A 208 23.56 -4.22 -2.81
CA GLY A 208 23.39 -4.98 -4.05
C GLY A 208 24.52 -5.94 -4.44
N SER A 209 25.59 -6.03 -3.64
CA SER A 209 26.84 -6.72 -4.01
C SER A 209 27.30 -7.73 -2.96
N TYR A 210 27.07 -7.47 -1.67
CA TYR A 210 27.52 -8.33 -0.59
C TYR A 210 26.38 -9.22 -0.08
N LEU A 211 26.47 -10.52 -0.36
CA LEU A 211 25.57 -11.54 0.17
C LEU A 211 26.11 -12.06 1.51
N LEU A 212 25.33 -11.93 2.57
CA LEU A 212 25.68 -12.39 3.92
C LEU A 212 24.67 -13.44 4.39
N THR A 213 25.14 -14.49 5.05
CA THR A 213 24.30 -15.47 5.76
C THR A 213 24.16 -15.08 7.23
N ASP A 214 22.98 -15.36 7.81
CA ASP A 214 22.67 -15.14 9.22
C ASP A 214 23.05 -13.73 9.72
N PRO A 215 22.30 -12.69 9.29
CA PRO A 215 22.64 -11.30 9.58
C PRO A 215 22.48 -10.96 11.07
N SER A 216 23.42 -10.17 11.58
CA SER A 216 23.34 -9.51 12.89
C SER A 216 22.42 -8.29 12.83
N MET A 217 22.02 -7.75 13.99
CA MET A 217 21.14 -6.58 14.05
C MET A 217 21.66 -5.38 13.24
N ASP A 218 22.96 -5.12 13.29
CA ASP A 218 23.57 -4.00 12.58
C ASP A 218 23.57 -4.25 11.05
N GLU A 219 23.83 -5.48 10.62
CA GLU A 219 23.77 -5.88 9.22
C GLU A 219 22.34 -5.88 8.67
N GLU A 220 21.34 -6.21 9.49
CA GLU A 220 19.92 -6.09 9.12
C GLU A 220 19.51 -4.65 8.85
N ASP A 221 20.04 -3.68 9.60
CA ASP A 221 19.75 -2.25 9.38
C ASP A 221 20.39 -1.72 8.09
N LEU A 222 21.47 -2.36 7.62
CA LEU A 222 22.20 -2.01 6.40
C LEU A 222 21.68 -2.73 5.16
N ALA A 223 21.03 -3.88 5.33
CA ALA A 223 20.58 -4.72 4.23
C ALA A 223 19.43 -4.08 3.44
N ASP A 224 19.55 -4.12 2.12
CA ASP A 224 18.51 -3.67 1.20
C ASP A 224 17.45 -4.76 0.96
N THR A 225 17.88 -6.02 1.06
CA THR A 225 17.09 -7.20 0.75
C THR A 225 17.46 -8.38 1.63
N PHE A 226 16.46 -9.17 1.98
CA PHE A 226 16.57 -10.44 2.68
C PHE A 226 15.97 -11.55 1.84
N PHE A 227 16.58 -12.73 1.91
CA PHE A 227 16.04 -13.98 1.40
C PHE A 227 15.92 -14.94 2.57
N PHE A 228 14.77 -15.58 2.70
CA PHE A 228 14.48 -16.57 3.71
C PHE A 228 14.20 -17.85 2.95
N ILE A 229 15.07 -18.83 3.09
CA ILE A 229 14.92 -20.13 2.43
C ILE A 229 14.69 -21.15 3.52
N VAL A 230 13.64 -21.95 3.37
CA VAL A 230 13.32 -23.05 4.28
C VAL A 230 13.38 -24.34 3.48
N MET A 231 14.24 -25.25 3.93
CA MET A 231 14.43 -26.56 3.33
C MET A 231 13.89 -27.66 4.24
N ASP A 232 13.58 -28.81 3.67
CA ASP A 232 13.28 -30.04 4.42
C ASP A 232 14.55 -30.88 4.63
N SER A 233 14.47 -31.86 5.53
CA SER A 233 15.40 -32.97 5.72
C SER A 233 15.80 -33.73 4.44
N SER A 234 14.98 -33.66 3.39
CA SER A 234 15.25 -34.25 2.07
C SER A 234 15.88 -33.27 1.07
N ASP A 235 16.46 -32.16 1.55
CA ASP A 235 17.06 -31.07 0.76
C ASP A 235 16.11 -30.38 -0.24
N ASN A 236 14.80 -30.57 -0.08
CA ASN A 236 13.78 -29.91 -0.89
C ASN A 236 13.46 -28.53 -0.32
N ILE A 237 13.31 -27.53 -1.20
CA ILE A 237 12.86 -26.19 -0.79
C ILE A 237 11.37 -26.25 -0.49
N VAL A 238 11.02 -26.07 0.79
CA VAL A 238 9.63 -26.01 1.27
C VAL A 238 9.05 -24.63 1.01
N ASN A 239 9.82 -23.59 1.29
CA ASN A 239 9.38 -22.22 1.10
C ASN A 239 10.57 -21.29 0.86
N MET A 240 10.38 -20.29 0.00
CA MET A 240 11.33 -19.23 -0.21
C MET A 240 10.61 -17.88 -0.18
N TRP A 241 11.12 -16.96 0.63
CA TRP A 241 10.56 -15.63 0.77
C TRP A 241 11.63 -14.57 0.60
N LYS A 242 11.30 -13.52 -0.15
CA LYS A 242 12.18 -12.36 -0.36
C LYS A 242 11.55 -11.11 0.24
N ARG A 243 12.28 -10.43 1.10
CA ARG A 243 11.88 -9.18 1.76
C ARG A 243 12.88 -8.09 1.45
N GLY A 244 12.53 -7.13 0.61
CA GLY A 244 13.45 -6.06 0.24
C GLY A 244 12.96 -5.22 -0.91
N ALA A 245 13.76 -4.23 -1.30
CA ALA A 245 13.53 -3.49 -2.53
C ALA A 245 13.88 -4.39 -3.73
N GLY A 246 12.87 -5.12 -4.21
CA GLY A 246 12.92 -5.92 -5.45
C GLY A 246 12.43 -7.34 -5.25
N CYS A 247 11.46 -7.79 -6.04
CA CYS A 247 11.31 -9.21 -6.36
C CYS A 247 12.37 -9.50 -7.44
N GLY A 248 13.36 -10.35 -7.21
CA GLY A 248 13.10 -11.78 -7.26
C GLY A 248 12.82 -12.18 -8.71
N ALA A 249 13.60 -11.67 -9.67
CA ALA A 249 13.79 -12.39 -10.92
C ALA A 249 14.69 -13.57 -10.54
N GLU A 250 14.09 -14.72 -10.33
CA GLU A 250 14.84 -15.96 -10.45
C GLU A 250 14.49 -16.59 -11.79
N PHE A 251 15.58 -16.83 -12.52
CA PHE A 251 15.74 -17.56 -13.77
C PHE A 251 15.02 -16.99 -14.99
N GLN A 252 15.84 -16.57 -15.96
CA GLN A 252 15.42 -16.49 -17.35
C GLN A 252 14.72 -17.81 -17.70
N THR A 253 13.41 -17.74 -17.93
CA THR A 253 12.67 -18.86 -18.49
C THR A 253 12.95 -18.90 -19.99
N GLU A 254 12.97 -20.09 -20.60
CA GLU A 254 13.10 -20.21 -22.07
C GLU A 254 11.80 -19.82 -22.79
N ASN A 255 10.69 -19.72 -22.04
CA ASN A 255 9.34 -19.59 -22.57
C ASN A 255 8.89 -18.11 -22.65
N GLN A 256 8.65 -17.60 -23.86
CA GLN A 256 8.35 -16.19 -24.15
C GLN A 256 7.14 -15.61 -23.41
N ASP A 257 6.15 -16.45 -23.08
CA ASP A 257 4.88 -16.01 -22.50
C ASP A 257 4.85 -16.01 -20.97
N GLN A 258 5.91 -16.49 -20.30
CA GLN A 258 5.98 -16.53 -18.84
C GLN A 258 6.73 -15.33 -18.24
N PRO A 259 6.29 -14.81 -17.08
CA PRO A 259 7.03 -13.76 -16.38
C PRO A 259 8.41 -14.29 -15.97
N GLY A 260 9.47 -13.71 -16.55
CA GLY A 260 10.85 -14.17 -16.37
C GLY A 260 11.68 -14.17 -17.67
N TYR A 261 11.02 -14.23 -18.84
CA TYR A 261 11.71 -14.20 -20.13
C TYR A 261 12.22 -12.79 -20.48
N LEU A 262 13.55 -12.64 -20.61
CA LEU A 262 14.18 -11.50 -21.28
C LEU A 262 14.61 -11.94 -22.69
N SER A 263 14.39 -11.10 -23.70
CA SER A 263 14.95 -11.35 -25.03
C SER A 263 16.48 -11.30 -24.98
N GLU A 264 17.15 -12.10 -25.81
CA GLU A 264 18.62 -12.16 -25.85
C GLU A 264 19.27 -10.78 -26.04
N GLU A 265 18.66 -9.89 -26.81
CA GLU A 265 19.12 -8.50 -26.98
C GLU A 265 19.06 -7.67 -25.68
N LEU A 266 18.00 -7.84 -24.88
CA LEU A 266 17.83 -7.14 -23.60
C LEU A 266 18.71 -7.76 -22.52
N TRP A 267 18.88 -9.08 -22.52
CA TRP A 267 19.79 -9.80 -21.64
C TRP A 267 21.24 -9.37 -21.86
N ASN A 268 21.67 -9.28 -23.13
CA ASN A 268 23.00 -8.81 -23.50
C ASN A 268 23.21 -7.33 -23.14
N LYS A 269 22.19 -6.47 -23.26
CA LYS A 269 22.28 -5.08 -22.76
C LYS A 269 22.40 -5.02 -21.24
N PHE A 270 21.70 -5.87 -20.50
CA PHE A 270 21.74 -5.93 -19.04
C PHE A 270 23.11 -6.42 -18.53
N ASN A 271 23.70 -7.43 -19.18
CA ASN A 271 25.03 -7.92 -18.85
C ASN A 271 26.14 -6.95 -19.29
N ASN A 272 26.01 -6.29 -20.44
CA ASN A 272 26.95 -5.26 -20.87
C ASN A 272 26.93 -4.05 -19.93
N SER A 273 25.79 -3.70 -19.33
CA SER A 273 25.74 -2.65 -18.30
C SER A 273 26.43 -3.05 -16.98
N LYS A 274 26.58 -4.35 -16.67
CA LYS A 274 27.39 -4.82 -15.54
C LYS A 274 28.90 -4.76 -15.83
N MET A 275 29.34 -5.10 -17.05
CA MET A 275 30.77 -5.07 -17.42
C MET A 275 31.39 -3.67 -17.45
N VAL A 276 30.58 -2.62 -17.67
CA VAL A 276 31.08 -1.24 -17.65
C VAL A 276 31.51 -0.80 -16.23
N VAL A 277 30.90 -1.37 -15.18
CA VAL A 277 31.26 -1.08 -13.77
C VAL A 277 32.61 -1.69 -13.40
N GLU A 278 32.94 -2.88 -13.90
CA GLU A 278 34.23 -3.54 -13.64
C GLU A 278 35.39 -2.86 -14.40
N SER A 279 35.12 -2.21 -15.54
CA SER A 279 36.16 -1.59 -16.38
C SER A 279 36.72 -0.24 -15.87
N GLN A 280 36.08 0.38 -14.88
CA GLN A 280 36.54 1.66 -14.30
C GLN A 280 37.33 1.51 -13.00
N GLU A 281 37.29 0.34 -12.34
CA GLU A 281 38.12 0.04 -11.16
C GLU A 281 39.40 -0.76 -11.50
N GLY A 282 39.51 -1.30 -12.72
CA GLY A 282 40.65 -2.09 -13.20
C GLY A 282 41.87 -1.31 -13.73
N LYS A 283 42.12 -0.08 -13.27
CA LYS A 283 43.35 0.67 -13.59
C LYS A 283 44.11 1.07 -12.32
N ILE A 284 44.48 0.09 -11.51
CA ILE A 284 45.67 0.09 -10.65
C ILE A 284 45.93 -1.40 -10.32
N LEU A 285 47.11 -1.88 -10.72
CA LEU A 285 47.70 -3.21 -10.44
C LEU A 285 47.28 -4.37 -11.36
N ASP A 286 47.70 -4.30 -12.62
CA ASP A 286 48.20 -5.47 -13.35
C ASP A 286 49.69 -5.63 -12.98
N ASP A 287 50.02 -6.65 -12.21
CA ASP A 287 51.29 -7.36 -12.33
C ASP A 287 51.06 -8.83 -11.95
N GLN A 288 51.15 -9.66 -12.97
CA GLN A 288 50.95 -11.10 -12.95
C GLN A 288 51.95 -11.81 -12.03
N LYS A 289 51.49 -12.90 -11.40
CA LYS A 289 52.21 -14.19 -11.36
C LYS A 289 51.21 -15.32 -11.13
N GLU A 290 51.00 -16.13 -12.17
CA GLU A 290 50.52 -17.50 -12.07
C GLU A 290 51.47 -18.34 -11.21
N LEU A 291 50.93 -19.32 -10.47
CA LEU A 291 51.55 -20.63 -10.21
C LEU A 291 50.56 -21.55 -9.47
N ASP A 292 49.98 -22.46 -10.25
CA ASP A 292 49.78 -23.91 -10.05
C ASP A 292 49.52 -24.54 -8.66
N LEU A 293 48.45 -25.35 -8.67
CA LEU A 293 48.30 -26.73 -8.17
C LEU A 293 48.81 -27.07 -6.76
N GLU A 294 47.91 -27.53 -5.87
CA GLU A 294 47.84 -28.95 -5.44
C GLU A 294 46.86 -29.16 -4.28
N SER A 295 46.18 -30.30 -4.35
CA SER A 295 45.36 -30.92 -3.31
C SER A 295 46.16 -31.14 -2.03
N ASN A 296 45.61 -30.73 -0.88
CA ASN A 296 45.94 -31.36 0.40
C ASN A 296 44.70 -31.44 1.30
N ASN A 297 44.31 -32.68 1.59
CA ASN A 297 43.43 -33.06 2.69
C ASN A 297 44.19 -32.83 3.99
N GLU A 298 43.77 -31.88 4.82
CA GLU A 298 44.09 -31.89 6.24
C GLU A 298 42.85 -31.53 7.08
N THR A 299 42.50 -32.47 7.95
CA THR A 299 41.60 -32.31 9.09
C THR A 299 42.09 -31.16 9.97
N ILE A 300 41.40 -30.03 9.95
CA ILE A 300 41.70 -28.89 10.84
C ILE A 300 40.53 -28.69 11.81
N THR A 301 40.79 -29.05 13.07
CA THR A 301 40.01 -28.63 14.24
C THR A 301 39.87 -27.11 14.25
N LYS A 302 38.64 -26.61 14.10
CA LYS A 302 38.32 -25.17 14.12
C LYS A 302 38.57 -24.58 15.51
N GLU A 303 39.78 -24.08 15.76
CA GLU A 303 40.02 -23.07 16.79
C GLU A 303 39.48 -21.71 16.32
N LYS A 304 38.82 -21.00 17.23
CA LYS A 304 38.12 -19.72 16.97
C LYS A 304 39.10 -18.66 16.46
N LYS A 305 38.93 -18.18 15.23
CA LYS A 305 39.51 -16.91 14.78
C LYS A 305 38.74 -15.75 15.42
N THR A 306 39.16 -15.31 16.59
CA THR A 306 38.90 -13.94 17.04
C THR A 306 39.80 -13.01 16.25
N LEU A 307 39.27 -11.94 15.63
CA LEU A 307 40.05 -10.91 14.94
C LEU A 307 41.25 -10.47 15.81
N ASN A 308 42.46 -10.54 15.26
CA ASN A 308 43.65 -10.04 15.94
C ASN A 308 43.59 -8.51 16.00
N GLU A 309 44.05 -7.91 17.10
CA GLU A 309 44.02 -6.44 17.30
C GLU A 309 44.76 -5.69 16.16
N GLU A 310 45.77 -6.33 15.55
CA GLU A 310 46.53 -5.80 14.39
C GLU A 310 45.72 -5.74 13.09
N GLU A 311 44.82 -6.70 12.83
CA GLU A 311 43.95 -6.70 11.65
C GLU A 311 42.91 -5.59 11.75
N ILE A 312 42.32 -5.43 12.94
CA ILE A 312 41.41 -4.32 13.27
C ILE A 312 42.15 -2.98 13.08
N GLN A 313 43.39 -2.87 13.53
CA GLN A 313 44.19 -1.66 13.37
C GLN A 313 44.52 -1.36 11.90
N THR A 314 44.71 -2.37 11.06
CA THR A 314 44.94 -2.23 9.61
C THR A 314 43.67 -1.82 8.83
N VAL A 315 42.47 -2.14 9.33
CA VAL A 315 41.20 -1.59 8.78
C VAL A 315 40.98 -0.15 9.22
N LEU A 316 41.42 0.19 10.43
CA LEU A 316 41.21 1.50 11.05
C LEU A 316 42.31 2.54 10.72
N SER A 317 43.50 2.12 10.29
CA SER A 317 44.64 3.01 9.99
C SER A 317 44.42 3.93 8.79
N GLY A 318 43.31 3.80 8.06
CA GLY A 318 42.85 4.74 7.04
C GLY A 318 42.02 5.91 7.58
N ILE A 319 41.88 6.07 8.91
CA ILE A 319 41.27 7.25 9.52
C ILE A 319 42.35 8.35 9.58
N GLU A 320 42.59 9.04 8.46
CA GLU A 320 43.35 10.29 8.52
C GLU A 320 42.51 11.37 9.21
N ASP A 321 43.15 12.12 10.12
CA ASP A 321 42.59 13.25 10.87
C ASP A 321 41.93 14.34 9.99
N LEU A 322 42.09 14.26 8.65
CA LEU A 322 41.51 15.18 7.68
C LEU A 322 39.98 15.06 7.54
N GLU A 323 39.40 13.85 7.62
CA GLU A 323 37.93 13.66 7.53
C GLU A 323 37.22 14.07 8.83
N LEU A 324 37.86 13.82 9.97
CA LEU A 324 37.43 14.33 11.27
C LEU A 324 37.51 15.86 11.33
N LYS A 325 38.56 16.48 10.78
CA LYS A 325 38.67 17.95 10.69
C LYS A 325 37.60 18.57 9.80
N LYS A 326 37.17 17.94 8.71
CA LYS A 326 36.04 18.41 7.88
C LYS A 326 34.70 18.40 8.62
N LEU A 327 34.54 17.57 9.65
CA LEU A 327 33.31 17.49 10.45
C LEU A 327 33.23 18.52 11.59
N PHE A 328 34.35 19.12 12.02
CA PHE A 328 34.40 20.04 13.18
C PHE A 328 34.52 21.53 12.82
N VAL A 329 34.57 21.93 11.55
CA VAL A 329 34.57 23.37 11.18
C VAL A 329 33.14 23.88 11.06
N LEU A 330 32.56 24.24 12.20
CA LEU A 330 31.61 25.35 12.31
C LEU A 330 32.32 26.44 13.11
N ASP A 331 33.07 27.28 12.41
CA ASP A 331 33.34 28.64 12.89
C ASP A 331 33.15 29.61 11.72
N GLU A 332 32.30 30.59 11.97
CA GLU A 332 32.00 31.73 11.13
C GLU A 332 33.22 32.66 11.08
N GLN A 333 33.89 32.75 9.93
CA GLN A 333 34.55 33.94 9.39
C GLN A 333 35.35 33.54 8.16
N ASP A 334 34.79 33.77 6.97
CA ASP A 334 35.49 34.29 5.78
C ASP A 334 34.54 34.23 4.58
N ILE A 335 33.80 35.32 4.39
CA ILE A 335 33.13 35.63 3.12
C ILE A 335 34.20 36.23 2.21
N GLY A 336 34.79 35.38 1.37
CA GLY A 336 35.62 35.78 0.24
C GLY A 336 34.95 35.36 -1.06
N GLU A 337 34.35 36.32 -1.75
CA GLU A 337 33.77 36.16 -3.10
C GLU A 337 34.86 35.74 -4.10
N THR A 338 35.02 34.43 -4.36
CA THR A 338 35.51 33.91 -5.64
C THR A 338 35.21 32.41 -5.73
N ASN A 339 34.79 31.95 -6.91
CA ASN A 339 34.51 30.55 -7.30
C ASN A 339 33.08 30.01 -7.07
N ILE A 340 32.05 30.82 -7.39
CA ILE A 340 30.67 30.32 -7.56
C ILE A 340 30.45 29.65 -8.93
N GLU A 341 31.35 29.80 -9.90
CA GLU A 341 31.15 29.26 -11.25
C GLU A 341 31.61 27.80 -11.39
N ASN A 342 32.70 27.37 -10.73
CA ASN A 342 33.21 25.99 -10.84
C ASN A 342 32.48 24.94 -9.97
N ILE A 343 31.58 25.37 -9.08
CA ILE A 343 30.74 24.47 -8.26
C ILE A 343 29.40 24.14 -8.95
N GLN A 344 29.04 24.87 -10.02
CA GLN A 344 27.78 24.65 -10.74
C GLN A 344 27.91 23.65 -11.90
N GLU A 345 29.10 23.45 -12.47
CA GLU A 345 29.30 22.47 -13.55
C GLU A 345 29.53 21.04 -13.02
N THR A 346 30.18 20.87 -11.87
CA THR A 346 30.39 19.55 -11.25
C THR A 346 29.14 18.94 -10.60
N LYS A 347 28.06 19.72 -10.43
CA LYS A 347 26.78 19.23 -9.87
C LYS A 347 25.74 18.79 -10.92
N LYS A 348 25.98 18.99 -12.22
CA LYS A 348 25.03 18.59 -13.27
C LYS A 348 25.18 17.15 -13.75
N ASN A 349 26.32 16.50 -13.52
CA ASN A 349 26.61 15.16 -14.09
C ASN A 349 26.64 14.00 -13.06
N GLY A 350 26.12 14.19 -11.84
CA GLY A 350 26.23 13.18 -10.77
C GLY A 350 25.00 13.02 -9.88
N GLN A 351 23.79 13.20 -10.42
CA GLN A 351 22.57 12.76 -9.74
C GLN A 351 21.93 11.65 -10.55
N GLU A 352 22.50 10.44 -10.46
CA GLU A 352 21.74 9.24 -10.81
C GLU A 352 20.52 9.19 -9.90
N LEU A 353 19.35 9.42 -10.51
CA LEU A 353 18.05 9.26 -9.88
C LEU A 353 17.91 7.80 -9.48
N VAL A 354 18.15 7.48 -8.21
CA VAL A 354 17.85 6.15 -7.64
C VAL A 354 16.34 5.92 -7.81
N GLU A 355 15.96 5.19 -8.87
CA GLU A 355 14.57 4.87 -9.12
C GLU A 355 14.08 3.92 -8.02
N ARG A 356 13.06 4.34 -7.29
CA ARG A 356 12.42 3.51 -6.26
C ARG A 356 11.92 2.21 -6.89
N ILE A 357 12.42 1.09 -6.38
CA ILE A 357 11.95 -0.25 -6.79
C ILE A 357 10.49 -0.40 -6.36
N ILE A 358 9.62 -0.70 -7.32
CA ILE A 358 8.18 -0.84 -7.16
C ILE A 358 7.77 -2.28 -7.50
N CYS A 359 6.83 -2.87 -6.75
CA CYS A 359 6.36 -4.25 -7.02
C CYS A 359 5.70 -4.37 -8.42
N GLN A 360 5.58 -5.58 -8.97
CA GLN A 360 5.01 -5.82 -10.30
C GLN A 360 3.63 -5.16 -10.49
N ARG A 361 2.77 -5.21 -9.46
CA ARG A 361 1.48 -4.49 -9.46
C ARG A 361 1.66 -2.98 -9.59
N CYS A 362 2.51 -2.38 -8.77
CA CYS A 362 2.81 -0.95 -8.78
C CYS A 362 3.49 -0.50 -10.08
N PHE A 363 4.39 -1.32 -10.63
CA PHE A 363 5.04 -1.12 -11.92
C PHE A 363 4.01 -1.18 -13.06
N ASN A 364 3.16 -2.21 -13.06
CA ASN A 364 2.09 -2.37 -14.05
C ASN A 364 1.07 -1.24 -13.98
N ILE A 365 0.75 -0.73 -12.79
CA ILE A 365 -0.10 0.44 -12.62
C ILE A 365 0.62 1.70 -13.15
N LYS A 366 1.88 1.91 -12.80
CA LYS A 366 2.65 3.13 -13.15
C LYS A 366 2.98 3.22 -14.64
N HIS A 367 3.50 2.15 -15.23
CA HIS A 367 3.99 2.13 -16.61
C HIS A 367 2.93 1.68 -17.61
N TYR A 368 2.15 0.66 -17.26
CA TYR A 368 1.17 0.06 -18.17
C TYR A 368 -0.29 0.42 -17.86
N ASN A 369 -0.56 1.07 -16.71
CA ASN A 369 -1.91 1.26 -16.18
C ASN A 369 -2.76 -0.03 -16.24
N LYS A 370 -2.16 -1.17 -15.88
CA LYS A 370 -2.77 -2.51 -15.94
C LYS A 370 -2.85 -3.08 -14.52
N LEU A 371 -4.07 -3.41 -14.07
CA LEU A 371 -4.31 -4.15 -12.83
C LEU A 371 -4.52 -5.64 -13.16
N GLU A 372 -4.22 -6.51 -12.20
CA GLU A 372 -4.58 -7.94 -12.25
C GLU A 372 -6.08 -8.12 -12.46
N LYS A 373 -6.48 -9.18 -13.18
CA LYS A 373 -7.89 -9.43 -13.54
C LYS A 373 -8.81 -9.58 -12.30
N HIS A 374 -8.24 -9.92 -11.13
CA HIS A 374 -8.95 -10.22 -9.88
C HIS A 374 -8.95 -9.09 -8.83
N TRP A 375 -8.63 -7.84 -9.21
CA TRP A 375 -8.53 -6.72 -8.24
C TRP A 375 -9.82 -6.45 -7.43
N LYS A 376 -10.97 -6.99 -7.85
CA LYS A 376 -12.26 -6.85 -7.17
C LYS A 376 -12.40 -7.66 -5.89
N GLU A 377 -11.59 -8.70 -5.69
CA GLU A 377 -11.68 -9.61 -4.53
C GLU A 377 -11.09 -8.99 -3.24
N GLY A 378 -10.16 -8.03 -3.36
CA GLY A 378 -9.55 -7.31 -2.23
C GLY A 378 -10.19 -5.96 -1.89
N ILE A 379 -11.42 -5.71 -2.35
CA ILE A 379 -12.09 -4.41 -2.19
C ILE A 379 -12.76 -4.28 -0.82
N ILE A 380 -12.35 -3.25 -0.06
CA ILE A 380 -13.04 -2.84 1.17
C ILE A 380 -14.30 -2.05 0.79
N ASN A 381 -15.45 -2.69 0.96
CA ASN A 381 -16.77 -2.09 0.73
C ASN A 381 -17.43 -1.58 2.01
N ASP A 382 -17.01 -2.08 3.18
CA ASP A 382 -17.62 -1.77 4.47
C ASP A 382 -16.87 -0.62 5.16
N PRO A 383 -17.55 0.50 5.51
CA PRO A 383 -16.99 1.57 6.32
C PRO A 383 -16.44 1.11 7.69
N ARG A 384 -16.87 -0.06 8.21
CA ARG A 384 -16.34 -0.64 9.45
C ARG A 384 -14.84 -0.92 9.42
N ALA A 385 -14.24 -1.01 8.23
CA ALA A 385 -12.79 -1.08 8.09
C ALA A 385 -12.06 0.15 8.68
N LEU A 386 -12.76 1.23 9.03
CA LEU A 386 -12.21 2.40 9.72
C LEU A 386 -12.37 2.33 11.24
N GLU A 387 -13.03 1.32 11.80
CA GLU A 387 -13.27 1.19 13.26
C GLU A 387 -11.96 1.11 14.07
N PHE A 388 -10.85 0.69 13.45
CA PHE A 388 -9.54 0.75 14.10
C PHE A 388 -9.17 2.17 14.55
N LEU A 389 -9.72 3.22 13.93
CA LEU A 389 -9.50 4.61 14.35
C LEU A 389 -10.22 4.92 15.67
N LYS A 390 -11.36 4.28 15.94
CA LYS A 390 -12.13 4.47 17.18
C LYS A 390 -11.34 4.06 18.43
N TYR A 391 -10.53 3.02 18.30
CA TYR A 391 -9.72 2.46 19.39
C TYR A 391 -8.32 3.09 19.51
N ASN A 392 -7.95 3.97 18.57
CA ASN A 392 -6.62 4.59 18.51
C ASN A 392 -6.66 6.06 18.94
N TYR A 393 -5.54 6.52 19.49
CA TYR A 393 -5.25 7.88 20.01
C TYR A 393 -5.91 9.05 19.25
N LYS A 394 -6.10 10.19 19.92
CA LYS A 394 -6.53 11.49 19.33
C LYS A 394 -5.66 11.84 18.10
N ALA A 395 -6.05 11.39 16.91
CA ALA A 395 -5.37 11.64 15.64
C ALA A 395 -6.06 12.77 14.84
N LEU A 396 -5.33 13.36 13.89
CA LEU A 396 -5.88 14.30 12.92
C LEU A 396 -6.37 13.49 11.70
N VAL A 397 -7.67 13.58 11.42
CA VAL A 397 -8.29 12.83 10.31
C VAL A 397 -8.57 13.80 9.17
N ILE A 398 -7.96 13.54 8.02
CA ILE A 398 -8.15 14.32 6.80
C ILE A 398 -9.11 13.54 5.90
N VAL A 399 -10.33 14.04 5.78
CA VAL A 399 -11.38 13.44 4.95
C VAL A 399 -11.27 14.01 3.55
N VAL A 400 -10.95 13.17 2.58
CA VAL A 400 -10.80 13.56 1.17
C VAL A 400 -12.05 13.19 0.40
N ILE A 401 -12.67 14.19 -0.24
CA ILE A 401 -13.84 14.02 -1.12
C ILE A 401 -13.53 14.45 -2.54
N ASP A 402 -14.20 13.84 -3.52
CA ASP A 402 -14.18 14.27 -4.91
C ASP A 402 -15.28 15.31 -5.14
N MET A 403 -14.90 16.52 -5.59
CA MET A 403 -15.86 17.57 -5.90
C MET A 403 -16.77 17.24 -7.08
N PHE A 404 -16.35 16.35 -7.98
CA PHE A 404 -17.16 15.93 -9.12
C PHE A 404 -18.28 14.96 -8.71
N ASP A 405 -18.10 14.20 -7.61
CA ASP A 405 -19.04 13.18 -7.14
C ASP A 405 -19.35 13.30 -5.64
N ILE A 406 -19.60 14.52 -5.15
CA ILE A 406 -19.77 14.82 -3.71
C ILE A 406 -20.73 13.89 -2.96
N PRO A 407 -22.00 13.69 -3.38
CA PRO A 407 -22.94 12.91 -2.58
C PRO A 407 -22.55 11.44 -2.47
N MET A 408 -21.86 10.88 -3.48
CA MET A 408 -21.37 9.50 -3.43
C MET A 408 -19.96 9.37 -2.90
N SER A 409 -19.19 10.47 -2.79
CA SER A 409 -17.83 10.50 -2.24
C SER A 409 -17.81 10.63 -0.72
N ILE A 410 -18.84 11.25 -0.13
CA ILE A 410 -18.98 11.37 1.32
C ILE A 410 -19.36 10.01 1.91
N ILE A 411 -18.74 9.66 3.04
CA ILE A 411 -19.10 8.48 3.82
C ILE A 411 -20.14 8.93 4.87
N PRO A 412 -21.39 8.44 4.80
CA PRO A 412 -22.43 8.83 5.74
C PRO A 412 -22.08 8.36 7.17
N HIS A 413 -22.42 9.16 8.17
CA HIS A 413 -22.18 8.89 9.60
C HIS A 413 -20.72 8.51 9.93
N LEU A 414 -19.77 9.16 9.26
CA LEU A 414 -18.34 8.88 9.43
C LEU A 414 -17.88 8.98 10.91
N SER A 415 -18.48 9.89 11.67
CA SER A 415 -18.23 10.08 13.11
C SER A 415 -18.49 8.81 13.93
N GLN A 416 -19.45 7.96 13.54
CA GLN A 416 -19.74 6.69 14.23
C GLN A 416 -18.62 5.66 14.07
N PHE A 417 -17.98 5.65 12.88
CA PHE A 417 -16.93 4.69 12.55
C PHE A 417 -15.56 5.12 13.08
N ILE A 418 -15.26 6.42 13.03
CA ILE A 418 -13.97 6.97 13.44
C ILE A 418 -13.95 7.36 14.93
N GLY A 419 -15.10 7.71 15.50
CA GLY A 419 -15.26 8.25 16.86
C GLY A 419 -15.29 9.79 16.89
N GLU A 420 -16.05 10.35 17.82
CA GLU A 420 -16.28 11.81 17.94
C GLU A 420 -15.07 12.57 18.52
N GLN A 421 -14.12 11.84 19.11
CA GLN A 421 -12.92 12.43 19.72
C GLN A 421 -11.92 13.03 18.72
N HIS A 422 -12.07 12.75 17.42
CA HIS A 422 -11.11 13.14 16.39
C HIS A 422 -11.40 14.50 15.79
N ARG A 423 -10.34 15.25 15.47
CA ARG A 423 -10.44 16.48 14.69
C ARG A 423 -10.47 16.12 13.21
N ILE A 424 -11.52 16.56 12.51
CA ILE A 424 -11.72 16.29 11.09
C ILE A 424 -11.39 17.54 10.27
N LEU A 425 -10.56 17.39 9.25
CA LEU A 425 -10.31 18.39 8.23
C LEU A 425 -10.89 17.89 6.90
N LEU A 426 -11.79 18.67 6.28
CA LEU A 426 -12.38 18.29 5.00
C LEU A 426 -11.55 18.87 3.84
N VAL A 427 -11.11 17.98 2.95
CA VAL A 427 -10.35 18.32 1.76
C VAL A 427 -11.13 17.90 0.52
N CYS A 428 -11.45 18.88 -0.31
CA CYS A 428 -12.21 18.68 -1.54
C CYS A 428 -11.22 18.71 -2.71
N ASN A 429 -11.03 17.56 -3.36
CA ASN A 429 -10.04 17.41 -4.42
C ASN A 429 -10.67 17.56 -5.83
N LYS A 430 -9.81 17.70 -6.84
CA LYS A 430 -10.13 17.83 -8.28
C LYS A 430 -10.73 19.19 -8.70
N LEU A 431 -10.28 20.28 -8.07
CA LEU A 431 -10.71 21.64 -8.43
C LEU A 431 -10.44 21.99 -9.90
N ASP A 432 -9.40 21.39 -10.47
CA ASP A 432 -8.94 21.62 -11.84
C ASP A 432 -9.92 21.18 -12.93
N LEU A 433 -10.84 20.27 -12.61
CA LEU A 433 -11.83 19.76 -13.54
C LEU A 433 -12.94 20.78 -13.85
N PHE A 434 -13.12 21.75 -12.96
CA PHE A 434 -14.21 22.71 -13.06
C PHE A 434 -13.87 23.89 -14.01
N PRO A 435 -14.86 24.54 -14.65
CA PRO A 435 -14.64 25.76 -15.45
C PRO A 435 -13.93 26.89 -14.68
N LYS A 436 -13.29 27.83 -15.41
CA LYS A 436 -12.50 28.92 -14.80
C LYS A 436 -13.36 30.00 -14.14
N ASP A 437 -14.61 30.13 -14.55
CA ASP A 437 -15.49 31.25 -14.21
C ASP A 437 -16.27 31.04 -12.89
N ILE A 438 -15.86 30.06 -12.08
CA ILE A 438 -16.57 29.69 -10.86
C ILE A 438 -16.22 30.60 -9.70
N LYS A 439 -17.26 31.00 -8.97
CA LYS A 439 -17.14 31.65 -7.67
C LYS A 439 -16.84 30.61 -6.59
N ILE A 440 -15.58 30.56 -6.14
CA ILE A 440 -15.07 29.62 -5.13
C ILE A 440 -15.88 29.69 -3.83
N GLN A 441 -16.18 30.89 -3.32
CA GLN A 441 -16.97 31.09 -2.09
C GLN A 441 -18.34 30.39 -2.12
N ARG A 442 -18.99 30.36 -3.28
CA ARG A 442 -20.29 29.70 -3.44
C ARG A 442 -20.14 28.18 -3.35
N LEU A 443 -19.08 27.66 -3.96
CA LEU A 443 -18.76 26.23 -3.91
C LEU A 443 -18.48 25.80 -2.47
N GLU A 444 -17.72 26.59 -1.71
CA GLU A 444 -17.45 26.33 -0.29
C GLU A 444 -18.74 26.30 0.53
N GLN A 445 -19.62 27.31 0.39
CA GLN A 445 -20.92 27.36 1.07
C GLN A 445 -21.79 26.15 0.74
N TYR A 446 -21.80 25.74 -0.53
CA TYR A 446 -22.53 24.57 -0.99
C TYR A 446 -22.04 23.29 -0.32
N ILE A 447 -20.72 23.10 -0.27
CA ILE A 447 -20.11 21.92 0.34
C ILE A 447 -20.33 21.92 1.85
N LEU A 448 -20.20 23.07 2.52
CA LEU A 448 -20.51 23.22 3.95
C LEU A 448 -21.95 22.79 4.26
N LYS A 449 -22.92 23.27 3.48
CA LYS A 449 -24.34 22.90 3.66
C LYS A 449 -24.54 21.38 3.53
N HIS A 450 -23.92 20.76 2.53
CA HIS A 450 -24.01 19.32 2.33
C HIS A 450 -23.27 18.51 3.40
N ALA A 451 -22.09 18.94 3.81
CA ALA A 451 -21.33 18.27 4.87
C ALA A 451 -22.08 18.30 6.21
N ASN A 452 -22.68 19.44 6.56
CA ASN A 452 -23.48 19.60 7.76
C ASN A 452 -24.74 18.73 7.75
N SER A 453 -25.39 18.56 6.59
CA SER A 453 -26.55 17.65 6.45
C SER A 453 -26.22 16.17 6.69
N MET A 454 -24.93 15.81 6.65
CA MET A 454 -24.45 14.45 6.86
C MET A 454 -23.72 14.28 8.21
N GLU A 455 -23.94 15.22 9.15
CA GLU A 455 -23.40 15.21 10.52
C GLU A 455 -21.86 15.21 10.61
N LEU A 456 -21.19 15.66 9.56
CA LEU A 456 -19.76 15.91 9.62
C LEU A 456 -19.56 17.29 10.26
N GLY A 457 -19.31 17.35 11.58
CA GLY A 457 -19.03 18.58 12.33
C GLY A 457 -17.74 19.29 11.90
N ILE A 458 -17.74 19.88 10.70
CA ILE A 458 -16.56 20.43 10.02
C ILE A 458 -16.58 21.96 10.12
N ASN A 459 -15.48 22.52 10.61
CA ASN A 459 -15.32 23.97 10.72
C ASN A 459 -14.49 24.58 9.58
N ASN A 460 -13.64 23.79 8.90
CA ASN A 460 -12.74 24.26 7.84
C ASN A 460 -12.75 23.33 6.62
N ILE A 461 -12.93 23.90 5.44
CA ILE A 461 -12.87 23.22 4.14
C ILE A 461 -11.66 23.73 3.37
N HIS A 462 -10.94 22.81 2.71
CA HIS A 462 -9.87 23.14 1.78
C HIS A 462 -10.19 22.63 0.38
N LEU A 463 -10.20 23.53 -0.61
CA LEU A 463 -10.37 23.18 -2.01
C LEU A 463 -9.00 23.01 -2.65
N VAL A 464 -8.73 21.83 -3.22
CA VAL A 464 -7.41 21.49 -3.75
C VAL A 464 -7.48 20.81 -5.12
N SER A 465 -6.39 20.90 -5.86
CA SER A 465 -6.10 20.01 -6.97
C SER A 465 -4.76 19.31 -6.71
N ALA A 466 -4.82 18.06 -6.28
CA ALA A 466 -3.63 17.24 -6.06
C ALA A 466 -2.77 17.10 -7.33
N GLN A 467 -3.40 17.01 -8.50
CA GLN A 467 -2.72 16.81 -9.77
C GLN A 467 -2.00 18.09 -10.25
N GLN A 468 -2.62 19.26 -10.10
CA GLN A 468 -2.03 20.56 -10.51
C GLN A 468 -1.29 21.28 -9.37
N ASN A 469 -1.23 20.67 -8.19
CA ASN A 469 -0.68 21.24 -6.96
C ASN A 469 -1.33 22.58 -6.50
N LEU A 470 -2.62 22.80 -6.82
CA LEU A 470 -3.36 24.01 -6.43
C LEU A 470 -3.96 23.86 -5.02
N GLY A 471 -3.88 24.90 -4.19
CA GLY A 471 -4.45 24.94 -2.82
C GLY A 471 -3.69 24.12 -1.78
N ILE A 472 -2.57 23.49 -2.14
CA ILE A 472 -1.88 22.51 -1.27
C ILE A 472 -1.00 23.17 -0.22
N ARG A 473 -0.46 24.36 -0.51
CA ARG A 473 0.28 25.15 0.48
C ARG A 473 -0.64 25.60 1.62
N GLU A 474 -1.82 26.10 1.28
CA GLU A 474 -2.86 26.49 2.25
C GLU A 474 -3.33 25.30 3.07
N LEU A 475 -3.53 24.13 2.43
CA LEU A 475 -3.83 22.88 3.14
C LEU A 475 -2.70 22.51 4.11
N ALA A 476 -1.44 22.59 3.68
CA ALA A 476 -0.29 22.25 4.50
C ALA A 476 -0.14 23.19 5.71
N GLU A 477 -0.41 24.49 5.53
CA GLU A 477 -0.45 25.48 6.62
C GLU A 477 -1.59 25.21 7.62
N SER A 478 -2.77 24.84 7.12
CA SER A 478 -3.90 24.45 7.97
C SER A 478 -3.59 23.19 8.77
N ILE A 479 -2.99 22.17 8.12
CA ILE A 479 -2.53 20.96 8.81
C ILE A 479 -1.53 21.34 9.90
N LYS A 480 -0.53 22.18 9.60
CA LYS A 480 0.44 22.69 10.60
C LYS A 480 -0.25 23.33 11.80
N LYS A 481 -1.26 24.17 11.57
CA LYS A 481 -2.00 24.88 12.63
C LYS A 481 -2.81 23.93 13.51
N HIS A 482 -3.38 22.87 12.92
CA HIS A 482 -4.24 21.92 13.64
C HIS A 482 -3.49 20.73 14.23
N LEU A 483 -2.25 20.48 13.78
CA LEU A 483 -1.40 19.38 14.23
C LEU A 483 -0.84 19.66 15.62
N LYS A 484 -1.20 18.82 16.60
CA LYS A 484 -0.59 18.84 17.94
C LYS A 484 0.69 18.00 17.95
N PRO A 485 1.66 18.29 18.86
CA PRO A 485 3.00 17.67 18.89
C PRO A 485 3.09 16.15 19.12
N TYR A 486 1.95 15.42 19.13
CA TYR A 486 1.90 13.97 19.39
C TYR A 486 0.89 13.20 18.50
N GLN A 487 0.37 13.79 17.43
CA GLN A 487 -0.73 13.21 16.64
C GLN A 487 -0.27 12.62 15.31
N ASP A 488 -0.76 11.42 14.99
CA ASP A 488 -0.66 10.84 13.65
C ASP A 488 -1.73 11.45 12.72
N ILE A 489 -1.48 11.39 11.41
CA ILE A 489 -2.37 11.94 10.39
C ILE A 489 -2.93 10.79 9.55
N PHE A 490 -4.25 10.68 9.45
CA PHE A 490 -4.91 9.67 8.64
C PHE A 490 -5.67 10.31 7.48
N PHE A 491 -5.36 9.90 6.25
CA PHE A 491 -6.13 10.29 5.07
C PHE A 491 -7.23 9.27 4.83
N VAL A 492 -8.49 9.68 5.02
CA VAL A 492 -9.68 8.83 4.91
C VAL A 492 -10.56 9.33 3.77
N GLY A 493 -11.21 8.41 3.06
CA GLY A 493 -12.14 8.77 1.98
C GLY A 493 -12.38 7.60 1.04
N ARG A 494 -13.35 7.76 0.14
CA ARG A 494 -13.70 6.70 -0.80
C ARG A 494 -12.61 6.41 -1.83
N ALA A 495 -12.75 5.33 -2.58
CA ALA A 495 -11.89 5.05 -3.73
C ALA A 495 -11.99 6.17 -4.78
N ASN A 496 -10.91 6.41 -5.55
CA ASN A 496 -10.83 7.42 -6.62
C ASN A 496 -10.97 8.91 -6.25
N VAL A 497 -11.09 9.27 -4.97
CA VAL A 497 -11.06 10.68 -4.53
C VAL A 497 -9.67 11.33 -4.68
N GLY A 498 -8.61 10.53 -4.81
CA GLY A 498 -7.24 11.00 -5.04
C GLY A 498 -6.37 11.15 -3.77
N LYS A 499 -6.61 10.35 -2.73
CA LYS A 499 -5.83 10.35 -1.48
C LYS A 499 -4.33 10.20 -1.69
N SER A 500 -3.89 9.16 -2.41
CA SER A 500 -2.47 8.90 -2.64
C SER A 500 -1.79 9.99 -3.48
N GLU A 501 -2.51 10.62 -4.42
CA GLU A 501 -1.98 11.76 -5.19
C GLU A 501 -1.88 13.02 -4.32
N LEU A 502 -2.82 13.23 -3.39
CA LEU A 502 -2.76 14.34 -2.44
C LEU A 502 -1.54 14.23 -1.52
N ILE A 503 -1.26 13.02 -1.00
CA ILE A 503 -0.06 12.73 -0.20
C ILE A 503 1.20 12.94 -1.03
N ASN A 504 1.23 12.45 -2.27
CA ASN A 504 2.34 12.68 -3.19
C ASN A 504 2.58 14.16 -3.43
N SER A 505 1.52 14.94 -3.56
CA SER A 505 1.64 16.37 -3.80
C SER A 505 2.17 17.13 -2.57
N LEU A 506 1.76 16.73 -1.35
CA LEU A 506 2.40 17.22 -0.12
C LEU A 506 3.88 16.83 -0.05
N LEU A 507 4.25 15.62 -0.50
CA LEU A 507 5.65 15.20 -0.59
C LEU A 507 6.45 15.99 -1.64
N ARG A 508 5.85 16.45 -2.75
CA ARG A 508 6.53 17.27 -3.77
C ARG A 508 7.08 18.57 -3.20
N ILE A 509 6.42 19.14 -2.18
CA ILE A 509 6.93 20.31 -1.45
C ILE A 509 8.28 19.99 -0.76
N SER A 510 8.46 18.73 -0.36
CA SER A 510 9.68 18.19 0.24
C SER A 510 10.54 17.45 -0.80
N TYR A 511 11.00 18.18 -1.85
CA TYR A 511 11.75 17.65 -3.01
C TYR A 511 12.78 16.53 -2.72
N LYS A 512 13.55 16.61 -1.63
CA LYS A 512 14.57 15.60 -1.27
C LYS A 512 13.98 14.24 -0.87
N THR A 513 12.84 14.22 -0.20
CA THR A 513 12.19 13.00 0.33
C THR A 513 11.09 12.48 -0.59
N TYR A 514 10.69 13.28 -1.59
CA TYR A 514 9.67 12.93 -2.58
C TYR A 514 9.95 11.58 -3.26
N PHE A 515 11.11 11.43 -3.89
CA PHE A 515 11.43 10.22 -4.66
C PHE A 515 11.52 8.96 -3.79
N LYS A 516 12.02 9.11 -2.55
CA LYS A 516 12.14 8.01 -1.57
C LYS A 516 10.79 7.48 -1.11
N HIS A 517 9.80 8.35 -0.88
CA HIS A 517 8.51 7.99 -0.28
C HIS A 517 7.30 8.08 -1.23
N LYS A 518 7.48 8.40 -2.52
CA LYS A 518 6.41 8.54 -3.52
C LYS A 518 5.47 7.32 -3.59
N LEU A 519 4.19 7.54 -3.31
CA LEU A 519 3.14 6.54 -3.43
C LEU A 519 2.73 6.33 -4.90
N VAL A 520 2.16 5.17 -5.20
CA VAL A 520 1.58 4.88 -6.53
C VAL A 520 0.18 5.46 -6.60
N ALA A 521 0.01 6.47 -7.45
CA ALA A 521 -1.29 7.06 -7.76
C ALA A 521 -1.71 6.67 -9.19
N SER A 522 -2.97 6.25 -9.35
CA SER A 522 -3.56 5.88 -10.64
C SER A 522 -5.05 6.28 -10.66
N LYS A 523 -5.60 6.41 -11.87
CA LYS A 523 -7.03 6.68 -12.10
C LYS A 523 -7.92 5.44 -11.88
N ILE A 524 -7.31 4.26 -11.87
CA ILE A 524 -8.01 2.99 -11.66
C ILE A 524 -8.14 2.76 -10.15
N PRO A 525 -9.34 2.41 -9.66
CA PRO A 525 -9.56 2.13 -8.25
C PRO A 525 -8.67 1.01 -7.69
N GLY A 526 -8.39 1.05 -6.39
CA GLY A 526 -7.70 -0.05 -5.69
C GLY A 526 -6.17 0.06 -5.67
N THR A 527 -5.61 1.25 -5.76
CA THR A 527 -4.15 1.46 -5.69
C THR A 527 -3.55 1.11 -4.31
N THR A 528 -4.36 1.21 -3.24
CA THR A 528 -3.95 1.02 -1.84
C THR A 528 -4.77 -0.11 -1.23
N ILE A 529 -4.19 -1.32 -1.05
CA ILE A 529 -4.87 -2.47 -0.41
C ILE A 529 -4.56 -2.63 1.09
N GLY A 530 -3.51 -1.97 1.59
CA GLY A 530 -3.19 -1.86 3.03
C GLY A 530 -2.94 -0.42 3.48
N ILE A 531 -2.88 -0.18 4.79
CA ILE A 531 -2.56 1.13 5.35
C ILE A 531 -1.07 1.41 5.14
N ASN A 532 -0.74 2.45 4.36
CA ASN A 532 0.65 2.82 4.09
C ASN A 532 1.06 3.99 5.00
N GLY A 533 2.00 3.76 5.91
CA GLY A 533 2.57 4.80 6.77
C GLY A 533 3.83 5.42 6.16
N ILE A 534 3.85 6.75 6.04
CA ILE A 534 5.04 7.52 5.68
C ILE A 534 5.49 8.31 6.91
N PRO A 535 6.77 8.25 7.32
CA PRO A 535 7.27 9.02 8.45
C PRO A 535 6.99 10.52 8.26
N LEU A 536 6.50 11.20 9.30
CA LEU A 536 6.19 12.64 9.26
C LEU A 536 7.43 13.47 8.89
N GLN A 537 8.63 12.98 9.20
CA GLN A 537 9.92 13.56 8.79
C GLN A 537 10.06 13.71 7.27
N ALA A 538 9.45 12.81 6.49
CA ALA A 538 9.45 12.92 5.04
C ALA A 538 8.74 14.19 4.55
N PHE A 539 7.90 14.81 5.39
CA PHE A 539 7.17 16.03 5.11
C PHE A 539 7.79 17.27 5.76
N ARG A 540 9.06 17.25 6.16
CA ARG A 540 9.71 18.32 6.93
C ARG A 540 9.48 19.73 6.38
N LYS A 541 9.58 19.94 5.07
CA LYS A 541 9.31 21.26 4.47
C LYS A 541 7.82 21.60 4.38
N ALA A 542 6.98 20.57 4.21
CA ALA A 542 5.56 20.72 3.99
C ALA A 542 4.75 20.91 5.28
N LEU A 543 5.01 20.11 6.32
CA LEU A 543 4.14 19.95 7.50
C LEU A 543 4.81 20.26 8.85
N LEU A 544 6.12 20.51 8.90
CA LEU A 544 6.82 20.91 10.13
C LEU A 544 7.17 22.41 10.11
N PRO A 545 7.12 23.11 11.26
CA PRO A 545 7.53 24.51 11.36
C PRO A 545 9.05 24.66 11.13
N MET A 546 9.47 25.76 10.50
CA MET A 546 10.88 26.03 10.17
C MET A 546 11.70 26.56 11.36
N ASN A 547 11.04 27.08 12.39
CA ASN A 547 11.67 27.64 13.59
C ASN A 547 11.13 26.92 14.83
N THR A 548 11.81 25.88 15.30
CA THR A 548 11.69 25.38 16.68
C THR A 548 12.82 24.41 16.96
N ASP A 549 13.34 24.51 18.19
CA ASP A 549 14.46 23.76 18.74
C ASP A 549 14.39 22.24 18.51
N ASP A 550 15.56 21.60 18.46
CA ASP A 550 15.79 20.17 18.27
C ASP A 550 14.97 19.24 19.20
N ASN A 551 14.36 19.78 20.26
CA ASN A 551 13.53 19.04 21.20
C ASN A 551 12.17 18.58 20.63
N LEU A 552 11.56 19.29 19.68
CA LEU A 552 10.33 18.80 19.00
C LEU A 552 10.66 17.71 17.95
N PHE A 553 11.91 17.70 17.48
CA PHE A 553 12.44 16.77 16.49
C PHE A 553 12.59 15.34 17.06
N SER A 554 12.89 15.25 18.35
CA SER A 554 12.86 14.01 19.15
C SER A 554 11.45 13.39 19.19
N SER A 555 10.41 14.20 19.37
CA SER A 555 9.02 13.73 19.50
C SER A 555 8.38 13.31 18.16
N ALA A 556 8.87 13.86 17.04
CA ALA A 556 8.40 13.53 15.69
C ALA A 556 9.04 12.26 15.09
N LYS A 557 10.03 11.63 15.77
CA LYS A 557 10.74 10.43 15.27
C LYS A 557 9.84 9.21 15.06
N ASN A 558 8.70 9.13 15.75
CA ASN A 558 7.79 7.98 15.72
C ASN A 558 6.37 8.33 15.21
N LYS A 559 6.23 9.33 14.33
CA LYS A 559 4.92 9.76 13.81
C LYS A 559 4.79 9.55 12.32
N PHE A 560 3.59 9.18 11.89
CA PHE A 560 3.34 8.76 10.52
C PHE A 560 2.11 9.45 9.92
N VAL A 561 2.20 9.65 8.61
CA VAL A 561 1.09 10.00 7.73
C VAL A 561 0.62 8.72 7.07
N TYR A 562 -0.61 8.31 7.36
CA TYR A 562 -1.18 7.06 6.89
C TYR A 562 -2.13 7.31 5.70
N ASP A 563 -1.87 6.63 4.58
CA ASP A 563 -2.84 6.46 3.48
C ASP A 563 -3.71 5.26 3.81
N THR A 564 -5.00 5.49 4.11
CA THR A 564 -5.93 4.38 4.36
C THR A 564 -6.45 3.83 3.02
N PRO A 565 -6.74 2.53 2.92
CA PRO A 565 -7.47 1.98 1.79
C PRO A 565 -8.75 2.78 1.50
N GLY A 566 -9.05 2.97 0.22
CA GLY A 566 -10.28 3.65 -0.18
C GLY A 566 -11.50 2.76 -0.04
N ILE A 567 -12.52 3.23 0.67
CA ILE A 567 -13.79 2.51 0.76
C ILE A 567 -14.55 2.63 -0.56
N PHE A 568 -14.97 1.50 -1.11
CA PHE A 568 -15.74 1.44 -2.34
C PHE A 568 -17.23 1.56 -2.05
N SER A 569 -17.94 2.28 -2.93
CA SER A 569 -19.40 2.26 -2.88
C SER A 569 -19.95 1.12 -3.70
N LYS A 570 -20.78 0.27 -3.12
CA LYS A 570 -21.64 -0.64 -3.90
C LYS A 570 -22.57 0.10 -4.87
N LYS A 571 -22.88 1.38 -4.58
CA LYS A 571 -23.80 2.21 -5.38
C LYS A 571 -23.13 2.94 -6.55
N SER A 572 -21.81 2.84 -6.74
CA SER A 572 -21.13 3.56 -7.84
C SER A 572 -21.23 2.82 -9.17
N ILE A 573 -21.57 3.55 -10.23
CA ILE A 573 -21.65 3.03 -11.61
C ILE A 573 -20.27 2.59 -12.12
N THR A 574 -19.20 3.21 -11.59
CA THR A 574 -17.81 2.92 -12.00
C THR A 574 -17.37 1.48 -11.70
N ASN A 575 -18.07 0.76 -10.82
CA ASN A 575 -17.76 -0.66 -10.51
C ASN A 575 -18.04 -1.62 -11.68
N TYR A 576 -18.90 -1.22 -12.61
CA TYR A 576 -19.28 -2.01 -13.79
C TYR A 576 -18.35 -1.80 -14.99
N LEU A 577 -17.35 -0.92 -14.83
CA LEU A 577 -16.45 -0.53 -15.90
C LEU A 577 -15.12 -1.26 -15.82
N ASP A 578 -14.55 -1.52 -16.99
CA ASP A 578 -13.19 -2.03 -17.12
C ASP A 578 -12.15 -0.90 -17.08
N ASN A 579 -10.88 -1.27 -16.88
CA ASN A 579 -9.76 -0.33 -16.81
C ASN A 579 -9.66 0.59 -18.04
N LYS A 580 -9.99 0.09 -19.24
CA LYS A 580 -10.00 0.90 -20.47
C LYS A 580 -11.14 1.91 -20.47
N GLU A 581 -12.30 1.53 -19.96
CA GLU A 581 -13.51 2.36 -19.92
C GLU A 581 -13.42 3.43 -18.83
N LEU A 582 -12.88 3.08 -17.66
CA LEU A 582 -12.62 4.03 -16.57
C LEU A 582 -11.75 5.21 -17.02
N LYS A 583 -10.79 4.99 -17.93
CA LYS A 583 -9.98 6.08 -18.51
C LYS A 583 -10.79 7.04 -19.37
N VAL A 584 -11.85 6.58 -20.02
CA VAL A 584 -12.73 7.40 -20.85
C VAL A 584 -13.68 8.21 -19.96
N VAL A 585 -14.23 7.56 -18.93
CA VAL A 585 -15.24 8.15 -18.04
C VAL A 585 -14.63 9.19 -17.09
N ILE A 586 -13.50 8.87 -16.45
CA ILE A 586 -12.89 9.76 -15.46
C ILE A 586 -12.23 10.95 -16.18
N PRO A 587 -12.70 12.20 -15.94
CA PRO A 587 -12.15 13.36 -16.60
C PRO A 587 -10.69 13.60 -16.18
N SER A 588 -9.86 14.00 -17.15
CA SER A 588 -8.44 14.35 -16.93
C SER A 588 -8.09 15.76 -17.38
N LYS A 589 -9.04 16.40 -18.05
CA LYS A 589 -8.97 17.79 -18.49
C LYS A 589 -10.18 18.51 -17.93
N ARG A 590 -10.08 19.83 -17.88
CA ARG A 590 -11.17 20.71 -17.49
C ARG A 590 -12.41 20.42 -18.34
N LEU A 591 -13.55 20.31 -17.67
CA LEU A 591 -14.83 20.07 -18.32
C LEU A 591 -15.28 21.32 -19.05
N VAL A 592 -15.82 21.10 -20.25
CA VAL A 592 -16.47 22.13 -21.05
C VAL A 592 -17.96 21.80 -21.07
N PRO A 593 -18.76 22.43 -20.20
CA PRO A 593 -20.19 22.14 -20.16
C PRO A 593 -20.85 22.52 -21.48
N LEU A 594 -21.68 21.61 -22.00
CA LEU A 594 -22.43 21.81 -23.23
C LEU A 594 -23.93 21.72 -22.93
N THR A 595 -24.69 22.71 -23.40
CA THR A 595 -26.14 22.73 -23.22
C THR A 595 -26.86 22.21 -24.45
N TYR A 596 -27.78 21.26 -24.22
CA TYR A 596 -28.65 20.67 -25.23
C TYR A 596 -30.10 21.04 -24.95
N LEU A 597 -30.87 21.27 -26.01
CA LEU A 597 -32.32 21.45 -25.94
C LEU A 597 -33.02 20.11 -26.20
N LEU A 598 -33.89 19.67 -25.30
CA LEU A 598 -34.70 18.46 -25.43
C LEU A 598 -36.18 18.83 -25.57
N LYS A 599 -36.86 18.11 -26.47
CA LYS A 599 -38.32 18.18 -26.65
C LYS A 599 -38.97 16.96 -25.99
N PRO A 600 -40.28 17.01 -25.66
CA PRO A 600 -41.00 15.84 -25.16
C PRO A 600 -40.83 14.66 -26.12
N GLY A 601 -40.64 13.45 -25.58
CA GLY A 601 -40.35 12.24 -26.36
C GLY A 601 -38.88 12.04 -26.74
N GLN A 602 -37.96 12.86 -26.23
CA GLN A 602 -36.52 12.75 -26.51
C GLN A 602 -35.70 12.31 -25.30
N SER A 603 -34.56 11.69 -25.60
CA SER A 603 -33.61 11.13 -24.65
C SER A 603 -32.20 11.66 -24.87
N ILE A 604 -31.45 11.81 -23.78
CA ILE A 604 -30.02 12.11 -23.77
C ILE A 604 -29.26 11.07 -22.96
N MET A 605 -28.10 10.62 -23.46
CA MET A 605 -27.39 9.45 -22.93
C MET A 605 -25.90 9.70 -22.71
N PHE A 606 -25.38 9.15 -21.61
CA PHE A 606 -23.96 9.00 -21.28
C PHE A 606 -23.46 7.63 -21.77
N GLY A 607 -23.28 7.47 -23.08
CA GLY A 607 -22.96 6.16 -23.66
C GLY A 607 -23.96 5.09 -23.19
N GLY A 608 -23.46 3.96 -22.72
CA GLY A 608 -24.25 2.88 -22.11
C GLY A 608 -24.48 3.02 -20.59
N LEU A 609 -23.94 4.05 -19.94
CA LEU A 609 -23.91 4.18 -18.47
C LEU A 609 -25.07 4.95 -17.86
N GLY A 610 -25.78 5.74 -18.66
CA GLY A 610 -26.85 6.58 -18.15
C GLY A 610 -27.71 7.11 -19.27
N ARG A 611 -29.02 7.17 -19.03
CA ARG A 611 -30.02 7.72 -19.94
C ARG A 611 -30.97 8.60 -19.17
N LEU A 612 -31.35 9.73 -19.76
CA LEU A 612 -32.34 10.64 -19.24
C LEU A 612 -33.39 10.92 -20.31
N ASP A 613 -34.65 10.64 -19.98
CA ASP A 613 -35.80 10.76 -20.87
C ASP A 613 -36.67 11.92 -20.44
N PHE A 614 -37.02 12.78 -21.39
CA PHE A 614 -38.04 13.80 -21.21
C PHE A 614 -39.36 13.27 -21.78
N VAL A 615 -40.23 12.77 -20.89
CA VAL A 615 -41.46 12.06 -21.26
C VAL A 615 -42.53 13.05 -21.70
N SER A 616 -42.89 13.98 -20.82
CA SER A 616 -43.92 14.98 -21.06
C SER A 616 -43.66 16.24 -20.23
N GLY A 617 -44.14 17.38 -20.70
CA GLY A 617 -44.13 18.63 -19.95
C GLY A 617 -45.00 19.68 -20.63
N THR A 618 -45.48 20.67 -19.87
CA THR A 618 -46.32 21.74 -20.42
C THR A 618 -45.55 22.66 -21.35
N SER A 619 -44.26 22.87 -21.07
CA SER A 619 -43.31 23.49 -22.00
C SER A 619 -42.68 22.46 -22.95
N ASN A 620 -42.54 22.85 -24.22
CA ASN A 620 -41.91 22.03 -25.27
C ASN A 620 -40.37 22.03 -25.20
N GLU A 621 -39.77 22.74 -24.25
CA GLU A 621 -38.33 23.01 -24.23
C GLU A 621 -37.71 22.80 -22.84
N LEU A 622 -36.92 21.73 -22.70
CA LEU A 622 -36.06 21.49 -21.54
C LEU A 622 -34.60 21.68 -21.94
N ARG A 623 -33.87 22.54 -21.23
CA ARG A 623 -32.43 22.77 -21.44
C ARG A 623 -31.62 21.97 -20.44
N ILE A 624 -30.74 21.13 -20.95
CA ILE A 624 -29.87 20.27 -20.15
C ILE A 624 -28.42 20.63 -20.41
N THR A 625 -27.75 21.12 -19.36
CA THR A 625 -26.31 21.37 -19.40
C THR A 625 -25.59 20.14 -18.87
N VAL A 626 -24.68 19.60 -19.68
CA VAL A 626 -24.02 18.33 -19.41
C VAL A 626 -22.62 18.56 -18.87
N PHE A 627 -22.33 17.96 -17.72
CA PHE A 627 -21.01 17.95 -17.10
C PHE A 627 -20.45 16.53 -17.09
N SER A 628 -19.78 16.14 -18.17
CA SER A 628 -19.09 14.85 -18.28
C SER A 628 -18.01 14.92 -19.37
N ASN A 629 -17.06 13.97 -19.32
CA ASN A 629 -16.05 13.78 -20.37
C ASN A 629 -16.55 12.85 -21.50
N ILE A 630 -17.67 12.16 -21.30
CA ILE A 630 -18.21 11.18 -22.25
C ILE A 630 -18.91 11.89 -23.41
N LYS A 631 -18.80 11.31 -24.61
CA LYS A 631 -19.54 11.77 -25.78
C LYS A 631 -21.04 11.54 -25.59
N ILE A 632 -21.81 12.60 -25.73
CA ILE A 632 -23.26 12.58 -25.51
C ILE A 632 -24.00 12.20 -26.77
N HIS A 633 -25.00 11.33 -26.60
CA HIS A 633 -25.91 10.92 -27.67
C HIS A 633 -27.32 11.40 -27.34
N LYS A 634 -27.97 12.03 -28.33
CA LYS A 634 -29.35 12.51 -28.23
C LYS A 634 -30.20 11.84 -29.31
N THR A 635 -31.31 11.22 -28.93
CA THR A 635 -32.25 10.54 -29.83
C THR A 635 -33.69 10.63 -29.31
N ASN A 636 -34.65 10.05 -30.03
CA ASN A 636 -36.01 9.84 -29.50
C ASN A 636 -36.01 8.63 -28.55
N ILE A 637 -36.99 8.57 -27.64
CA ILE A 637 -37.15 7.50 -26.64
C ILE A 637 -37.20 6.12 -27.29
N GLU A 638 -38.04 5.92 -28.31
CA GLU A 638 -38.18 4.64 -29.02
C GLU A 638 -36.85 4.15 -29.63
N LYS A 639 -36.07 5.09 -30.19
CA LYS A 639 -34.75 4.78 -30.77
C LYS A 639 -33.72 4.49 -29.68
N ALA A 640 -33.82 5.16 -28.52
CA ALA A 640 -32.97 4.88 -27.38
C ALA A 640 -33.25 3.47 -26.85
N ASP A 641 -34.53 3.06 -26.74
CA ASP A 641 -34.91 1.70 -26.35
C ASP A 641 -34.32 0.64 -27.29
N LEU A 642 -34.35 0.91 -28.60
CA LEU A 642 -33.72 0.03 -29.60
C LEU A 642 -32.20 -0.05 -29.44
N LEU A 643 -31.52 1.06 -29.12
CA LEU A 643 -30.07 1.07 -28.93
C LEU A 643 -29.66 0.28 -27.68
N PHE A 644 -30.39 0.43 -26.59
CA PHE A 644 -30.11 -0.31 -25.35
C PHE A 644 -30.50 -1.78 -25.43
N SER A 645 -31.56 -2.13 -26.18
CA SER A 645 -31.89 -3.53 -26.44
C SER A 645 -30.80 -4.23 -27.25
N LYS A 646 -30.28 -3.57 -28.31
CA LYS A 646 -29.11 -4.05 -29.06
C LYS A 646 -27.87 -4.21 -28.19
N LEU A 647 -27.60 -3.25 -27.32
CA LEU A 647 -26.49 -3.33 -26.37
C LEU A 647 -26.62 -4.56 -25.46
N SER A 648 -27.82 -4.81 -24.94
CA SER A 648 -28.09 -5.96 -24.06
C SER A 648 -28.01 -7.32 -24.77
N GLN A 649 -28.18 -7.33 -26.09
CA GLN A 649 -28.03 -8.53 -26.94
C GLN A 649 -26.58 -8.76 -27.38
N GLY A 650 -25.62 -7.92 -26.94
CA GLY A 650 -24.23 -8.04 -27.30
C GLY A 650 -23.90 -7.58 -28.73
N GLN A 651 -24.74 -6.73 -29.34
CA GLN A 651 -24.46 -6.13 -30.65
C GLN A 651 -23.64 -4.85 -30.49
N ASP A 652 -22.80 -4.57 -31.48
CA ASP A 652 -22.00 -3.34 -31.50
C ASP A 652 -22.90 -2.11 -31.62
N THR A 653 -22.72 -1.18 -30.68
CA THR A 653 -23.46 0.09 -30.69
C THR A 653 -22.52 1.29 -30.65
N VAL A 654 -23.08 2.46 -30.96
CA VAL A 654 -22.38 3.75 -30.85
C VAL A 654 -22.23 4.20 -29.38
N LEU A 655 -22.92 3.53 -28.45
CA LEU A 655 -22.98 3.89 -27.03
C LEU A 655 -21.75 3.35 -26.30
N ILE A 656 -20.69 4.16 -26.23
CA ILE A 656 -19.46 3.82 -25.51
C ILE A 656 -19.35 4.71 -24.26
N PRO A 657 -19.05 4.16 -23.07
CA PRO A 657 -18.83 2.75 -22.73
C PRO A 657 -20.13 1.97 -22.44
N PRO A 658 -20.16 0.63 -22.52
CA PRO A 658 -19.01 -0.29 -22.65
C PRO A 658 -18.30 -0.25 -24.01
N ILE A 659 -17.02 -0.63 -24.06
CA ILE A 659 -16.25 -0.69 -25.31
C ILE A 659 -16.60 -2.00 -26.05
N ASN A 660 -16.84 -1.91 -27.36
CA ASN A 660 -17.13 -3.04 -28.24
C ASN A 660 -15.88 -3.92 -28.51
N SER A 661 -15.25 -4.44 -27.46
CA SER A 661 -14.05 -5.30 -27.61
C SER A 661 -14.37 -6.79 -27.71
N SER A 662 -15.46 -7.25 -27.10
CA SER A 662 -15.91 -8.65 -27.18
C SER A 662 -17.41 -8.77 -26.90
N LYS A 663 -18.09 -9.73 -27.55
CA LYS A 663 -19.51 -10.02 -27.30
C LYS A 663 -19.77 -10.41 -25.84
N GLU A 664 -18.84 -11.14 -25.23
CA GLU A 664 -18.88 -11.53 -23.81
C GLU A 664 -18.90 -10.30 -22.87
N ARG A 665 -18.13 -9.25 -23.18
CA ARG A 665 -18.08 -8.03 -22.36
C ARG A 665 -19.38 -7.23 -22.43
N LEU A 666 -20.04 -7.21 -23.59
CA LEU A 666 -21.33 -6.55 -23.76
C LEU A 666 -22.42 -7.32 -23.02
N LEU A 667 -22.42 -8.65 -23.09
CA LEU A 667 -23.34 -9.52 -22.35
C LEU A 667 -23.13 -9.44 -20.82
N SER A 668 -21.89 -9.24 -20.37
CA SER A 668 -21.59 -9.07 -18.94
C SER A 668 -21.99 -7.71 -18.38
N PHE A 669 -22.32 -6.73 -19.23
CA PHE A 669 -22.71 -5.40 -18.79
C PHE A 669 -24.17 -5.42 -18.28
N PRO A 670 -24.50 -4.76 -17.15
CA PRO A 670 -25.84 -4.84 -16.59
C PRO A 670 -26.89 -4.17 -17.47
N LYS A 671 -28.10 -4.70 -17.46
CA LYS A 671 -29.25 -4.06 -18.13
C LYS A 671 -29.57 -2.74 -17.45
N LEU A 672 -30.05 -1.76 -18.22
CA LEU A 672 -30.52 -0.51 -17.63
C LEU A 672 -31.84 -0.73 -16.91
N GLY A 673 -31.87 -0.31 -15.65
CA GLY A 673 -33.08 -0.20 -14.84
C GLY A 673 -33.49 1.25 -14.68
N LEU A 674 -34.78 1.47 -14.39
CA LEU A 674 -35.28 2.78 -13.98
C LEU A 674 -34.68 3.11 -12.60
N ALA A 675 -33.91 4.18 -12.53
CA ALA A 675 -33.27 4.63 -11.30
C ALA A 675 -34.08 5.74 -10.61
N LEU A 676 -34.76 6.58 -11.40
CA LEU A 676 -35.44 7.77 -10.91
C LEU A 676 -36.60 8.13 -11.84
N ASP A 677 -37.77 8.39 -11.26
CA ASP A 677 -38.96 8.91 -11.95
C ASP A 677 -39.40 10.18 -11.21
N LEU A 678 -39.34 11.33 -11.89
CA LEU A 678 -39.53 12.64 -11.28
C LEU A 678 -40.59 13.45 -12.02
N GLN A 679 -41.49 14.05 -11.24
CA GLN A 679 -42.38 15.12 -11.67
C GLN A 679 -41.98 16.39 -10.91
N THR A 680 -41.54 17.42 -11.62
CA THR A 680 -40.96 18.64 -11.02
C THR A 680 -41.32 19.88 -11.81
N GLU A 681 -41.29 21.04 -11.15
CA GLU A 681 -41.58 22.33 -11.77
C GLU A 681 -40.28 23.08 -12.12
N GLY A 682 -40.26 23.73 -13.28
CA GLY A 682 -39.15 24.55 -13.73
C GLY A 682 -39.33 26.01 -13.33
N THR A 683 -38.42 26.52 -12.51
CA THR A 683 -38.54 27.87 -11.94
C THR A 683 -37.91 28.97 -12.80
N HIS A 684 -36.93 28.65 -13.66
CA HIS A 684 -36.16 29.67 -14.36
C HIS A 684 -35.50 29.17 -15.66
N PRO A 685 -35.42 30.00 -16.72
CA PRO A 685 -34.93 29.57 -18.05
C PRO A 685 -33.40 29.61 -18.20
N SER A 686 -32.72 30.44 -17.39
CA SER A 686 -31.26 30.66 -17.45
C SER A 686 -30.53 30.24 -16.17
N LYS A 687 -31.25 29.64 -15.21
CA LYS A 687 -30.71 29.20 -13.93
C LYS A 687 -31.08 27.73 -13.78
N ALA A 688 -30.08 26.88 -13.54
CA ALA A 688 -30.38 25.49 -13.24
C ALA A 688 -31.12 25.40 -11.90
N TRP A 689 -32.13 24.55 -11.83
CA TRP A 689 -32.95 24.32 -10.64
C TRP A 689 -32.79 22.91 -10.05
N LEU A 690 -32.31 21.93 -10.83
CA LEU A 690 -32.00 20.58 -10.34
C LEU A 690 -30.78 19.97 -11.06
N ASP A 691 -29.89 19.31 -10.31
CA ASP A 691 -28.84 18.47 -10.85
C ASP A 691 -29.22 16.99 -10.69
N ILE A 692 -29.18 16.22 -11.78
CA ILE A 692 -29.29 14.75 -11.77
C ILE A 692 -27.91 14.16 -11.97
N ILE A 693 -27.41 13.44 -10.97
CA ILE A 693 -26.04 12.96 -10.88
C ILE A 693 -25.99 11.48 -11.20
N PHE A 694 -25.02 11.08 -12.00
CA PHE A 694 -24.63 9.71 -12.27
C PHE A 694 -23.25 9.47 -11.62
N SER A 695 -23.22 8.63 -10.59
CA SER A 695 -22.02 8.42 -9.76
C SER A 695 -20.77 8.08 -10.59
N GLY A 696 -19.73 8.90 -10.41
CA GLY A 696 -18.44 8.77 -11.09
C GLY A 696 -18.44 9.01 -12.61
N VAL A 697 -19.58 9.41 -13.19
CA VAL A 697 -19.76 9.65 -14.63
C VAL A 697 -19.94 11.14 -14.93
N GLY A 698 -20.78 11.81 -14.14
CA GLY A 698 -21.10 13.22 -14.30
C GLY A 698 -22.53 13.55 -13.92
N TRP A 699 -22.99 14.76 -14.27
CA TRP A 699 -24.36 15.17 -13.99
C TRP A 699 -24.99 15.97 -15.12
N PHE A 700 -26.32 16.01 -15.09
CA PHE A 700 -27.16 16.85 -15.92
C PHE A 700 -27.76 17.96 -15.08
N ALA A 701 -27.47 19.21 -15.42
CA ALA A 701 -28.09 20.38 -14.81
C ALA A 701 -29.32 20.80 -15.64
N LEU A 702 -30.49 20.75 -15.04
CA LEU A 702 -31.78 21.04 -15.67
C LEU A 702 -32.15 22.51 -15.52
N SER A 703 -32.60 23.10 -16.63
CA SER A 703 -33.05 24.50 -16.70
C SER A 703 -34.23 24.63 -17.68
N GLY A 704 -35.15 25.55 -17.39
CA GLY A 704 -36.38 25.72 -18.14
C GLY A 704 -37.51 26.20 -17.24
N ILE A 705 -38.54 26.79 -17.86
CA ILE A 705 -39.79 27.21 -17.19
C ILE A 705 -40.89 26.25 -17.63
N SER A 706 -41.56 25.59 -16.69
CA SER A 706 -42.73 24.74 -16.93
C SER A 706 -43.37 24.40 -15.59
N GLU A 707 -44.70 24.32 -15.56
CA GLU A 707 -45.45 23.91 -14.37
C GLU A 707 -45.29 22.41 -14.09
N ASN A 708 -45.01 21.60 -15.11
CA ASN A 708 -44.77 20.18 -14.91
C ASN A 708 -43.76 19.66 -15.93
N TYR A 709 -42.70 19.00 -15.44
CA TYR A 709 -41.74 18.22 -16.21
C TYR A 709 -41.74 16.79 -15.68
N HIS A 710 -42.05 15.83 -16.56
CA HIS A 710 -41.93 14.40 -16.30
C HIS A 710 -40.64 13.85 -16.89
N ILE A 711 -39.71 13.46 -16.01
CA ILE A 711 -38.35 13.06 -16.38
C ILE A 711 -38.05 11.70 -15.77
N LYS A 712 -37.51 10.79 -16.59
CA LYS A 712 -37.06 9.46 -16.15
C LYS A 712 -35.57 9.30 -16.35
N ALA A 713 -34.85 8.84 -15.33
CA ALA A 713 -33.43 8.52 -15.42
C ALA A 713 -33.21 7.02 -15.28
N TYR A 714 -32.35 6.47 -16.13
CA TYR A 714 -32.01 5.06 -16.17
C TYR A 714 -30.50 4.89 -16.03
N SER A 715 -30.08 3.87 -15.29
CA SER A 715 -28.68 3.48 -15.11
C SER A 715 -28.55 1.95 -15.05
N PRO A 716 -27.34 1.39 -15.17
CA PRO A 716 -27.12 -0.05 -15.00
C PRO A 716 -27.68 -0.53 -13.65
N ASN A 717 -28.58 -1.52 -13.68
CA ASN A 717 -29.35 -2.03 -12.53
C ASN A 717 -30.19 -0.97 -11.76
N GLY A 718 -30.36 0.24 -12.28
CA GLY A 718 -31.10 1.31 -11.59
C GLY A 718 -30.36 1.91 -10.39
N ILE A 719 -29.04 1.71 -10.28
CA ILE A 719 -28.22 2.14 -9.14
C ILE A 719 -27.37 3.37 -9.52
N GLY A 720 -27.05 4.21 -8.54
CA GLY A 720 -26.03 5.26 -8.68
C GLY A 720 -26.51 6.56 -9.32
N VAL A 721 -27.83 6.78 -9.37
CA VAL A 721 -28.44 8.06 -9.75
C VAL A 721 -29.00 8.74 -8.52
N THR A 722 -28.67 10.01 -8.32
CA THR A 722 -29.20 10.84 -7.23
C THR A 722 -29.47 12.27 -7.69
N THR A 723 -30.32 12.99 -6.96
CA THR A 723 -30.60 14.40 -7.18
C THR A 723 -29.84 15.28 -6.19
N ARG A 724 -29.52 16.52 -6.59
CA ARG A 724 -29.01 17.55 -5.69
C ARG A 724 -29.42 18.96 -6.14
N ASP A 725 -29.32 19.90 -5.20
CA ASP A 725 -29.35 21.33 -5.51
C ASP A 725 -28.23 21.68 -6.52
N PRO A 726 -28.49 22.50 -7.54
CA PRO A 726 -27.49 22.81 -8.57
C PRO A 726 -26.22 23.45 -8.00
N MET A 727 -25.09 22.79 -8.23
CA MET A 727 -23.79 23.29 -7.78
C MET A 727 -23.36 24.52 -8.60
N LEU A 728 -23.64 24.51 -9.90
CA LEU A 728 -23.22 25.53 -10.87
C LEU A 728 -24.41 26.08 -11.65
N PRO A 729 -25.30 26.85 -11.02
CA PRO A 729 -26.58 27.19 -11.63
C PRO A 729 -26.52 28.25 -12.72
N PHE A 730 -25.40 28.97 -12.87
CA PHE A 730 -25.26 30.08 -13.82
C PHE A 730 -24.22 29.84 -14.91
N GLU A 731 -23.60 28.65 -14.99
CA GLU A 731 -22.55 28.35 -15.98
C GLU A 731 -23.08 28.06 -17.40
N TYR A 732 -24.18 28.69 -17.76
CA TYR A 732 -24.79 28.59 -19.06
C TYR A 732 -23.99 29.41 -20.10
N LYS A 733 -23.43 28.74 -21.11
CA LYS A 733 -22.94 29.42 -22.31
C LYS A 733 -24.08 29.53 -23.32
N HIS A 734 -24.39 30.75 -23.75
CA HIS A 734 -25.52 31.09 -24.64
C HIS A 734 -25.45 30.48 -26.05
N TRP A 735 -24.45 29.64 -26.36
CA TRP A 735 -24.32 28.95 -27.64
C TRP A 735 -24.91 27.55 -27.56
N ILE A 736 -26.17 27.43 -27.96
CA ILE A 736 -26.83 26.14 -28.17
C ILE A 736 -26.11 25.45 -29.33
N LYS A 737 -25.48 24.30 -29.06
CA LYS A 737 -24.80 23.53 -30.09
C LYS A 737 -25.88 22.94 -31.02
N LYS A 738 -26.01 23.45 -32.24
CA LYS A 738 -26.86 22.85 -33.28
C LYS A 738 -26.29 21.47 -33.60
N TYR A 739 -27.05 20.41 -33.28
CA TYR A 739 -26.65 19.05 -33.63
C TYR A 739 -26.81 18.84 -35.14
N THR A 740 -25.72 18.92 -35.89
CA THR A 740 -25.69 18.48 -37.29
C THR A 740 -25.45 16.98 -37.30
N SER A 741 -26.45 16.20 -37.70
CA SER A 741 -26.36 14.77 -37.92
C SER A 741 -25.47 14.45 -39.13
N ASN A 742 -24.16 14.65 -39.02
CA ASN A 742 -23.23 14.13 -40.02
C ASN A 742 -22.98 12.64 -39.75
N MET A 743 -23.99 11.83 -40.05
CA MET A 743 -23.75 10.43 -40.45
C MET A 743 -23.25 10.45 -41.89
N ARG A 744 -21.94 10.60 -42.09
CA ARG A 744 -21.29 10.04 -43.27
C ARG A 744 -20.50 8.82 -42.82
N LYS A 745 -20.87 7.70 -43.44
CA LYS A 745 -20.24 6.38 -43.38
C LYS A 745 -18.72 6.53 -43.41
N THR A 746 -18.05 6.05 -42.37
CA THR A 746 -16.70 5.52 -42.52
C THR A 746 -16.88 4.01 -42.40
N SER A 747 -17.00 3.40 -43.58
CA SER A 747 -16.74 2.00 -43.88
C SER A 747 -15.36 1.59 -43.36
#